data_AF-A0A0V1CEU3-F1
#
_entry.id   AF-A0A0V1CEU3-F1
#
_cell.length_a   1.000
_cell.length_b   1.000
_cell.length_c   1.000
_cell.angle_alpha   90.00
_cell.angle_beta   90.00
_cell.angle_gamma   90.00
#
_symmetry.space_group_name_H-M   'P 1'
#
loop_
_entity.id
_entity.type
_entity.pdbx_description
1 polymer ?
#
loop_
_entity_poly.entity_id
_entity_poly.type
_entity_poly.pdbx_seq_one_letter_code
_entity_poly.pdbx_strand_id
1 'polypeptide(L)'
;MIVITTELKYSNSLQLNLRFYRSMHIVQATTVLFLRARSLQILNSAKLSTLAATDFKNDELYSSTSVYFASISKYTIAYFNDCTLENQIWQAVDQPLSRDYYTFLSIESQENAFKENVKLLGTCFPVDGEIENLPSWTNSRSSSSGQMYDKMYRQAEDDAHSDVAYYQLHALKSYLQTCVACGMVGRAYQTLIRYVYPKTQKNRSARLKFNDPELYNIVLLGLVSSKQPSLAKIEHVLYVMDAKRVRANLKTVACLALLGQTDRALQLAEKYDLAVEEILSRHYFPLAQRVQIVEEIRRQLPEFKPARCKEMGRVLQPYSCKLLAELNQPRADGHNDYQSPYEKLFDRQWLLSAFRRQLKLELDGRIRITSVAGRQCRKSAQLEKAAYLYEQCLTDLQKCWRRQLHRAILAEKLKLSRAMRHTRAMNIEPFLNCVSSKEVADLICDEIDQLCTMSSEYSEPFWYYCERLADRLMKRFHINYRQQQDVFKTTEKIYTKYTDYFLDASVSKNYNHRQFWNLNACQVQPDYPSVDMPLLDWAYADKLEIGRQLFALIFKEVLLPRTLTISNGELKKGELVPAFYTVFCDTGSKSQEELRLHPTLINLMRVVHPTHIAFHPLSLPMLCPPVPWHVTKTGYFLVNQVPLIRLNQNALPSNVKQGEGDERLSIAPPPWLMPPNPKMPRGGTREMGEYFRKRYELKKLKNENYSLWCSLLYKLTIANHFRDDIIWFPHNLDFRGRVYPCPPHFNHMGDDVCRGLLLFAKGQPLGEKGLDWLKVHLINLTGIMKHETFAARLTFANSITEDILDSAAKPLTGRRWWTLSEEPWQTLACCMEIAAAINCPDGCENFQSHFPVHQDGSCNGLQHYAALGRDREGAFQVNLCQDDRPQDVYSGVAQLVEKKRVEDAKNGNEIAIQLDGIVKRKVVKQTVMTTVYGVTQFGARQQISKQLKALDSLPDDVQFQASKYLMRKTFDSLGQMFAKAKRIQDWLAELSSLVAKDCQSAMSWRTPLQFPVVQPYYKPARVAASVLGDYSDDVCRRAVYNRCCSTGRPDSRKQRNGFPPNFIHSLDSSHMMLTSLYCQRDGLTFASVHDCYWTHASTVDAMAHILRQQFVRLHSEPVLKQLSEYLISNFLLDRYNNSCPDDKASEKRKYLLERFQDVPAAGDFDIVEVLKSKYFFS
;
A
#
# COMPACT_ATOMS: atom_id res chain seq x y z
N MET A 1 -79.51 26.21 -29.44
CA MET A 1 -78.60 25.08 -29.70
C MET A 1 -77.20 25.48 -29.25
N ILE A 2 -76.56 25.01 -28.19
CA ILE A 2 -76.89 24.21 -26.99
C ILE A 2 -75.79 24.68 -25.97
N VAL A 3 -76.05 25.52 -24.95
CA VAL A 3 -76.55 25.20 -23.57
C VAL A 3 -75.49 24.31 -22.83
N ILE A 4 -74.85 24.60 -21.67
CA ILE A 4 -75.22 25.19 -20.36
C ILE A 4 -73.91 25.31 -19.49
N THR A 5 -73.67 26.40 -18.73
CA THR A 5 -73.62 26.54 -17.22
C THR A 5 -72.66 25.62 -16.43
N THR A 6 -72.04 25.93 -15.27
CA THR A 6 -72.45 26.73 -14.10
C THR A 6 -71.27 26.98 -13.12
N GLU A 7 -71.32 28.10 -12.39
CA GLU A 7 -70.59 28.40 -11.15
C GLU A 7 -71.03 27.53 -9.95
N LEU A 8 -70.18 27.40 -8.91
CA LEU A 8 -70.41 27.73 -7.47
C LEU A 8 -69.34 26.99 -6.62
N LYS A 9 -68.56 27.52 -5.65
CA LYS A 9 -68.61 28.54 -4.56
C LYS A 9 -68.59 27.87 -3.17
N TYR A 10 -67.76 28.45 -2.28
CA TYR A 10 -67.66 28.34 -0.80
C TYR A 10 -67.01 27.08 -0.19
N SER A 11 -65.81 27.20 0.42
CA SER A 11 -65.46 27.67 1.79
C SER A 11 -65.73 26.59 2.85
N ASN A 12 -64.95 26.32 3.89
CA ASN A 12 -63.98 27.08 4.67
C ASN A 12 -63.15 26.04 5.47
N SER A 13 -61.87 26.32 5.67
CA SER A 13 -60.99 25.90 6.80
C SER A 13 -59.62 25.46 6.29
N LEU A 14 -58.66 26.39 6.33
CA LEU A 14 -57.38 26.26 7.05
C LEU A 14 -56.54 27.51 6.75
N GLN A 15 -56.86 28.61 7.43
CA GLN A 15 -55.88 29.65 7.71
C GLN A 15 -55.08 29.20 8.93
N LEU A 16 -53.96 28.51 8.73
CA LEU A 16 -52.81 28.50 9.63
C LEU A 16 -51.63 27.82 8.90
N ASN A 17 -50.49 28.52 8.84
CA ASN A 17 -49.19 28.13 8.23
C ASN A 17 -48.82 28.62 6.82
N LEU A 18 -49.04 29.91 6.55
CA LEU A 18 -48.56 30.59 5.34
C LEU A 18 -47.13 31.18 5.42
N ARG A 19 -46.22 30.60 6.22
CA ARG A 19 -44.78 30.99 6.21
C ARG A 19 -43.77 29.87 5.91
N PHE A 20 -44.20 28.63 5.71
CA PHE A 20 -43.28 27.50 5.49
C PHE A 20 -43.17 26.97 4.04
N TYR A 21 -43.91 27.53 3.09
CA TYR A 21 -44.12 26.89 1.78
C TYR A 21 -43.50 27.58 0.54
N ARG A 22 -42.76 28.69 0.69
CA ARG A 22 -42.27 29.45 -0.49
C ARG A 22 -40.93 29.00 -1.08
N SER A 23 -40.06 28.30 -0.34
CA SER A 23 -38.72 27.93 -0.84
C SER A 23 -38.69 26.60 -1.61
N MET A 24 -39.61 25.67 -1.31
CA MET A 24 -39.57 24.29 -1.82
C MET A 24 -40.10 24.16 -3.26
N HIS A 25 -41.07 24.99 -3.66
CA HIS A 25 -41.68 24.91 -4.99
C HIS A 25 -40.87 25.61 -6.08
N ILE A 26 -40.07 26.61 -5.75
CA ILE A 26 -39.25 27.32 -6.75
C ILE A 26 -38.15 26.38 -7.28
N VAL A 27 -37.45 25.65 -6.40
CA VAL A 27 -36.36 24.71 -6.79
C VAL A 27 -36.90 23.50 -7.55
N GLN A 28 -38.08 22.98 -7.16
CA GLN A 28 -38.73 21.89 -7.88
C GLN A 28 -39.27 22.33 -9.25
N ALA A 29 -39.85 23.53 -9.36
CA ALA A 29 -40.35 24.07 -10.63
C ALA A 29 -39.22 24.32 -11.64
N THR A 30 -38.09 24.89 -11.20
CA THR A 30 -36.96 25.18 -12.09
C THR A 30 -36.28 23.90 -12.59
N THR A 31 -36.15 22.88 -11.74
CA THR A 31 -35.55 21.58 -12.11
C THR A 31 -36.45 20.79 -13.06
N VAL A 32 -37.78 20.82 -12.85
CA VAL A 32 -38.75 20.17 -13.74
C VAL A 32 -38.83 20.86 -15.09
N LEU A 33 -38.78 22.21 -15.13
CA LEU A 33 -38.72 22.98 -16.37
C LEU A 33 -37.43 22.69 -17.16
N PHE A 34 -36.29 22.55 -16.47
CA PHE A 34 -35.00 22.25 -17.11
C PHE A 34 -34.94 20.81 -17.67
N LEU A 35 -35.54 19.84 -16.97
CA LEU A 35 -35.66 18.46 -17.46
C LEU A 35 -36.66 18.34 -18.63
N ARG A 36 -37.73 19.15 -18.64
CA ARG A 36 -38.67 19.25 -19.78
C ARG A 36 -38.02 19.86 -21.02
N ALA A 37 -37.15 20.86 -20.85
CA ALA A 37 -36.41 21.45 -21.97
C ALA A 37 -35.47 20.43 -22.65
N ARG A 38 -34.84 19.56 -21.86
CA ARG A 38 -33.93 18.51 -22.37
C ARG A 38 -34.67 17.36 -23.07
N SER A 39 -35.85 16.96 -22.59
CA SER A 39 -36.68 15.95 -23.25
C SER A 39 -37.30 16.47 -24.56
N LEU A 40 -37.64 17.76 -24.65
CA LEU A 40 -38.04 18.41 -25.91
C LEU A 40 -36.90 18.48 -26.94
N GLN A 41 -35.65 18.67 -26.49
CA GLN A 41 -34.47 18.69 -27.36
C GLN A 41 -34.16 17.31 -27.98
N ILE A 42 -34.35 16.24 -27.20
CA ILE A 42 -34.13 14.84 -27.63
C ILE A 42 -35.25 14.36 -28.58
N LEU A 43 -36.49 14.80 -28.34
CA LEU A 43 -37.64 14.51 -29.22
C LEU A 43 -37.50 15.16 -30.61
N ASN A 44 -36.92 16.37 -30.70
CA ASN A 44 -36.71 17.04 -31.99
C ASN A 44 -35.47 16.52 -32.75
N SER A 45 -34.42 16.02 -32.07
CA SER A 45 -33.30 15.36 -32.76
C SER A 45 -33.69 14.02 -33.40
N ALA A 46 -34.72 13.35 -32.87
CA ALA A 46 -35.20 12.07 -33.41
C ALA A 46 -36.15 12.21 -34.61
N LYS A 47 -36.67 13.43 -34.90
CA LYS A 47 -37.56 13.71 -36.04
C LYS A 47 -36.86 14.39 -37.23
N LEU A 48 -35.60 14.79 -37.08
CA LEU A 48 -34.83 15.46 -38.14
C LEU A 48 -33.98 14.51 -39.00
N SER A 49 -33.96 13.21 -38.72
CA SER A 49 -33.18 12.21 -39.48
C SER A 49 -33.97 11.45 -40.56
N THR A 50 -35.24 11.80 -40.82
CA THR A 50 -36.11 11.07 -41.78
C THR A 50 -36.78 11.92 -42.87
N LEU A 51 -36.39 13.19 -43.05
CA LEU A 51 -36.90 14.02 -44.15
C LEU A 51 -35.76 14.78 -44.82
N ALA A 52 -35.06 14.09 -45.71
CA ALA A 52 -34.15 14.69 -46.68
C ALA A 52 -34.45 14.10 -48.06
N ALA A 53 -35.48 14.63 -48.73
CA ALA A 53 -35.62 14.67 -50.18
C ALA A 53 -36.96 15.33 -50.53
N THR A 54 -36.91 16.60 -50.93
CA THR A 54 -37.61 17.24 -52.07
C THR A 54 -37.86 18.72 -51.79
N ASP A 55 -37.37 19.54 -52.73
CA ASP A 55 -37.55 20.98 -52.82
C ASP A 55 -39.02 21.38 -52.73
N PHE A 56 -39.35 22.44 -51.99
CA PHE A 56 -40.13 23.57 -52.50
C PHE A 56 -40.08 24.77 -51.54
N LYS A 57 -39.93 25.94 -52.16
CA LYS A 57 -39.82 27.28 -51.59
C LYS A 57 -40.99 27.63 -50.68
N ASN A 58 -40.72 28.24 -49.52
CA ASN A 58 -41.47 29.37 -48.99
C ASN A 58 -40.66 30.02 -47.84
N ASP A 59 -40.08 31.17 -48.19
CA ASP A 59 -39.54 32.15 -47.25
C ASP A 59 -40.71 32.81 -46.51
N GLU A 60 -40.67 32.78 -45.16
CA GLU A 60 -41.08 33.89 -44.25
C GLU A 60 -41.09 33.50 -42.76
N LEU A 61 -40.85 32.24 -42.38
CA LEU A 61 -40.87 31.82 -40.96
C LEU A 61 -39.49 31.63 -40.29
N TYR A 62 -38.38 31.96 -40.95
CA TYR A 62 -37.02 31.63 -40.49
C TYR A 62 -36.21 32.79 -39.87
N SER A 63 -36.71 34.03 -39.86
CA SER A 63 -35.93 35.16 -39.33
C SER A 63 -36.06 35.35 -37.80
N SER A 64 -37.18 34.96 -37.18
CA SER A 64 -37.42 35.17 -35.74
C SER A 64 -36.79 34.08 -34.86
N THR A 65 -36.72 32.85 -35.34
CA THR A 65 -36.16 31.70 -34.61
C THR A 65 -34.63 31.79 -34.52
N SER A 66 -33.97 32.28 -35.57
CA SER A 66 -32.52 32.50 -35.62
C SER A 66 -32.05 33.56 -34.60
N VAL A 67 -32.80 34.66 -34.47
CA VAL A 67 -32.52 35.73 -33.49
C VAL A 67 -32.80 35.27 -32.05
N TYR A 68 -33.77 34.38 -31.85
CA TYR A 68 -34.07 33.78 -30.55
C TYR A 68 -32.97 32.77 -30.11
N PHE A 69 -32.44 31.97 -31.03
CA PHE A 69 -31.32 31.05 -30.75
C PHE A 69 -29.96 31.77 -30.58
N ALA A 70 -29.71 32.86 -31.31
CA ALA A 70 -28.54 33.71 -31.11
C ALA A 70 -28.58 34.44 -29.75
N SER A 71 -29.79 34.82 -29.30
CA SER A 71 -30.00 35.43 -27.97
C SER A 71 -29.84 34.42 -26.85
N ILE A 72 -30.28 33.16 -27.02
CA ILE A 72 -30.05 32.08 -26.05
C ILE A 72 -28.56 31.70 -26.00
N SER A 73 -27.83 31.69 -27.12
CA SER A 73 -26.38 31.48 -27.15
C SER A 73 -25.62 32.60 -26.40
N LYS A 74 -26.00 33.87 -26.61
CA LYS A 74 -25.46 35.01 -25.84
C LYS A 74 -25.83 34.97 -24.36
N TYR A 75 -27.05 34.57 -24.00
CA TYR A 75 -27.45 34.40 -22.60
C TYR A 75 -26.77 33.21 -21.92
N THR A 76 -26.52 32.13 -22.66
CA THR A 76 -25.78 30.98 -22.15
C THR A 76 -24.33 31.37 -21.85
N ILE A 77 -23.71 32.22 -22.68
CA ILE A 77 -22.34 32.75 -22.48
C ILE A 77 -22.28 33.82 -21.38
N ALA A 78 -23.31 34.64 -21.17
CA ALA A 78 -23.35 35.64 -20.10
C ALA A 78 -23.65 35.04 -18.71
N TYR A 79 -24.47 33.97 -18.63
CA TYR A 79 -24.74 33.25 -17.39
C TYR A 79 -23.54 32.42 -16.88
N PHE A 80 -22.49 32.24 -17.72
CA PHE A 80 -21.24 31.59 -17.32
C PHE A 80 -20.33 32.44 -16.41
N ASN A 81 -20.65 33.72 -16.19
CA ASN A 81 -19.75 34.65 -15.50
C ASN A 81 -20.16 35.01 -14.06
N ASP A 82 -21.38 34.71 -13.60
CA ASP A 82 -21.80 35.07 -12.24
C ASP A 82 -21.69 33.89 -11.26
N CYS A 83 -20.46 33.67 -10.81
CA CYS A 83 -20.03 32.53 -9.98
C CYS A 83 -20.50 32.59 -8.51
N THR A 84 -21.13 33.69 -8.08
CA THR A 84 -21.39 33.95 -6.66
C THR A 84 -22.72 33.37 -6.18
N LEU A 85 -23.81 33.58 -6.93
CA LEU A 85 -25.15 33.14 -6.50
C LEU A 85 -25.37 31.63 -6.70
N GLU A 86 -24.84 31.06 -7.78
CA GLU A 86 -24.96 29.62 -8.06
C GLU A 86 -24.19 28.77 -7.03
N ASN A 87 -22.97 29.21 -6.66
CA ASN A 87 -22.19 28.55 -5.61
C ASN A 87 -22.87 28.67 -4.25
N GLN A 88 -23.51 29.80 -3.93
CA GLN A 88 -24.27 29.96 -2.69
C GLN A 88 -25.50 29.04 -2.63
N ILE A 89 -26.24 28.91 -3.75
CA ILE A 89 -27.41 28.02 -3.85
C ILE A 89 -26.98 26.55 -3.72
N TRP A 90 -25.94 26.12 -4.43
CA TRP A 90 -25.48 24.73 -4.36
C TRP A 90 -24.74 24.39 -3.06
N GLN A 91 -24.03 25.34 -2.43
CA GLN A 91 -23.47 25.14 -1.08
C GLN A 91 -24.57 24.98 -0.01
N ALA A 92 -25.72 25.64 -0.18
CA ALA A 92 -26.88 25.45 0.69
C ALA A 92 -27.52 24.05 0.53
N VAL A 93 -27.40 23.42 -0.65
CA VAL A 93 -27.90 22.07 -0.94
C VAL A 93 -26.88 20.96 -0.62
N ASP A 94 -25.58 21.25 -0.71
CA ASP A 94 -24.46 20.31 -0.53
C ASP A 94 -23.92 20.24 0.91
N GLN A 95 -24.59 20.88 1.89
CA GLN A 95 -24.37 20.51 3.28
C GLN A 95 -24.75 19.03 3.45
N PRO A 96 -23.96 18.22 4.18
CA PRO A 96 -24.34 16.84 4.49
C PRO A 96 -25.77 16.91 5.01
N LEU A 97 -26.71 16.33 4.25
CA LEU A 97 -28.15 16.43 4.50
C LEU A 97 -28.36 16.32 5.99
N SER A 98 -28.75 17.45 6.60
CA SER A 98 -28.71 17.64 8.04
C SER A 98 -29.31 16.43 8.75
N ARG A 99 -28.75 16.13 9.94
CA ARG A 99 -29.26 15.18 10.95
C ARG A 99 -30.79 15.22 11.15
N ASP A 100 -31.46 16.27 10.68
CA ASP A 100 -32.85 16.59 10.95
C ASP A 100 -33.80 16.35 9.75
N TYR A 101 -33.32 16.00 8.54
CA TYR A 101 -34.20 15.78 7.38
C TYR A 101 -34.93 14.41 7.42
N TYR A 102 -34.38 13.43 8.13
CA TYR A 102 -35.00 12.10 8.29
C TYR A 102 -35.96 11.99 9.47
N THR A 103 -35.95 12.95 10.41
CA THR A 103 -36.76 12.90 11.63
C THR A 103 -38.21 13.34 11.42
N PHE A 104 -38.51 14.09 10.35
CA PHE A 104 -39.82 14.76 10.24
C PHE A 104 -40.88 14.06 9.39
N LEU A 105 -40.61 12.89 8.78
CA LEU A 105 -41.54 12.26 7.83
C LEU A 105 -41.83 10.77 8.07
N SER A 106 -41.71 10.26 9.30
CA SER A 106 -41.98 8.83 9.52
C SER A 106 -42.61 8.42 10.84
N ILE A 107 -43.17 9.32 11.65
CA ILE A 107 -43.75 8.89 12.93
C ILE A 107 -45.00 8.02 12.69
N GLU A 108 -45.92 8.42 11.80
CA GLU A 108 -47.10 7.60 11.46
C GLU A 108 -46.79 6.34 10.64
N SER A 109 -45.78 6.39 9.76
CA SER A 109 -45.36 5.23 8.96
C SER A 109 -44.63 4.17 9.78
N GLN A 110 -43.90 4.58 10.84
CA GLN A 110 -43.16 3.65 11.70
C GLN A 110 -44.05 3.00 12.75
N GLU A 111 -45.08 3.70 13.26
CA GLU A 111 -46.09 3.08 14.15
C GLU A 111 -46.95 2.05 13.43
N ASN A 112 -47.33 2.30 12.18
CA ASN A 112 -48.12 1.33 11.40
C ASN A 112 -47.28 0.10 11.01
N ALA A 113 -46.00 0.27 10.68
CA ALA A 113 -45.09 -0.86 10.47
C ALA A 113 -44.79 -1.63 11.78
N PHE A 114 -44.77 -0.96 12.93
CA PHE A 114 -44.65 -1.60 14.23
C PHE A 114 -45.90 -2.44 14.55
N LYS A 115 -47.11 -1.90 14.33
CA LYS A 115 -48.38 -2.63 14.50
C LYS A 115 -48.54 -3.82 13.55
N GLU A 116 -48.09 -3.72 12.29
CA GLU A 116 -48.08 -4.85 11.34
C GLU A 116 -47.05 -5.93 11.72
N ASN A 117 -45.85 -5.56 12.16
CA ASN A 117 -44.83 -6.52 12.57
C ASN A 117 -45.18 -7.23 13.89
N VAL A 118 -45.85 -6.55 14.83
CA VAL A 118 -46.39 -7.16 16.05
C VAL A 118 -47.55 -8.13 15.75
N LYS A 119 -48.41 -7.84 14.76
CA LYS A 119 -49.44 -8.77 14.27
C LYS A 119 -48.86 -10.04 13.63
N LEU A 120 -47.73 -9.94 12.93
CA LEU A 120 -47.01 -11.10 12.37
C LEU A 120 -46.31 -11.95 13.45
N LEU A 121 -46.01 -11.38 14.63
CA LEU A 121 -45.36 -12.07 15.74
C LEU A 121 -46.33 -12.92 16.58
N GLY A 122 -47.59 -12.48 16.73
CA GLY A 122 -48.63 -13.22 17.48
C GLY A 122 -49.04 -14.57 16.85
N THR A 123 -48.60 -14.87 15.63
CA THR A 123 -48.89 -16.14 14.92
C THR A 123 -47.68 -17.08 14.83
N CYS A 124 -46.53 -16.72 15.42
CA CYS A 124 -45.26 -17.44 15.23
C CYS A 124 -44.79 -18.30 16.42
N PHE A 125 -45.58 -18.44 17.48
CA PHE A 125 -45.33 -19.38 18.57
C PHE A 125 -46.61 -20.16 18.90
N PRO A 126 -46.69 -21.48 18.64
CA PRO A 126 -47.62 -22.33 19.37
C PRO A 126 -47.14 -22.38 20.82
N VAL A 127 -48.04 -22.05 21.73
CA VAL A 127 -47.97 -22.38 23.15
C VAL A 127 -48.27 -23.87 23.26
N ASP A 128 -47.37 -24.61 23.90
CA ASP A 128 -47.46 -25.99 24.39
C ASP A 128 -47.71 -27.12 23.37
N GLY A 129 -46.76 -28.05 23.30
CA GLY A 129 -46.91 -29.31 22.54
C GLY A 129 -45.62 -30.11 22.48
N GLU A 130 -45.63 -31.27 23.13
CA GLU A 130 -44.54 -32.23 23.31
C GLU A 130 -43.91 -32.72 21.99
N ILE A 131 -42.59 -32.93 22.02
CA ILE A 131 -41.82 -33.50 20.91
C ILE A 131 -41.87 -35.02 21.04
N GLU A 132 -42.72 -35.68 20.25
CA GLU A 132 -42.55 -37.09 19.92
C GLU A 132 -42.89 -37.38 18.44
N ASN A 133 -41.99 -38.14 17.82
CA ASN A 133 -42.19 -39.02 16.65
C ASN A 133 -42.54 -38.40 15.28
N LEU A 134 -41.52 -38.33 14.40
CA LEU A 134 -41.68 -38.35 12.93
C LEU A 134 -40.58 -39.24 12.29
N PRO A 135 -40.83 -39.87 11.13
CA PRO A 135 -40.47 -41.26 10.86
C PRO A 135 -39.14 -41.45 10.15
N SER A 136 -38.48 -42.57 10.44
CA SER A 136 -37.33 -43.08 9.71
C SER A 136 -37.70 -43.48 8.27
N TRP A 137 -37.20 -42.73 7.29
CA TRP A 137 -37.07 -43.22 5.92
C TRP A 137 -35.68 -43.82 5.73
N THR A 138 -35.57 -45.12 5.97
CA THR A 138 -34.44 -45.94 5.54
C THR A 138 -34.52 -46.13 4.02
N ASN A 139 -33.57 -45.56 3.27
CA ASN A 139 -33.25 -46.06 1.94
C ASN A 139 -31.82 -46.62 1.97
N SER A 140 -31.77 -47.94 2.08
CA SER A 140 -30.59 -48.76 1.88
C SER A 140 -30.28 -48.83 0.38
N ARG A 141 -29.07 -48.41 -0.01
CA ARG A 141 -28.33 -48.98 -1.14
C ARG A 141 -26.85 -48.69 -0.96
N SER A 142 -26.14 -49.76 -0.62
CA SER A 142 -24.70 -49.84 -0.45
C SER A 142 -24.00 -49.84 -1.82
N SER A 143 -23.05 -48.92 -2.01
CA SER A 143 -21.88 -49.15 -2.86
C SER A 143 -20.66 -48.47 -2.24
N SER A 144 -19.63 -49.27 -1.97
CA SER A 144 -18.46 -48.95 -1.13
C SER A 144 -17.37 -48.11 -1.83
N SER A 145 -17.71 -47.37 -2.87
CA SER A 145 -16.79 -46.44 -3.57
C SER A 145 -17.26 -44.98 -3.59
N GLY A 146 -18.46 -44.69 -3.06
CA GLY A 146 -19.03 -43.33 -3.01
C GLY A 146 -18.74 -42.54 -1.72
N GLN A 147 -18.38 -43.20 -0.61
CA GLN A 147 -18.27 -42.53 0.71
C GLN A 147 -17.05 -41.61 0.85
N MET A 148 -15.98 -41.81 0.06
CA MET A 148 -14.79 -40.95 0.08
C MET A 148 -14.97 -39.70 -0.81
N TYR A 149 -15.74 -39.82 -1.90
CA TYR A 149 -16.09 -38.71 -2.79
C TYR A 149 -17.16 -37.79 -2.18
N ASP A 150 -18.12 -38.35 -1.43
CA ASP A 150 -19.22 -37.59 -0.81
C ASP A 150 -18.77 -36.84 0.47
N LYS A 151 -17.76 -37.36 1.20
CA LYS A 151 -17.10 -36.62 2.30
C LYS A 151 -16.26 -35.44 1.81
N MET A 152 -15.55 -35.60 0.69
CA MET A 152 -14.76 -34.52 0.08
C MET A 152 -15.63 -33.41 -0.51
N TYR A 153 -16.80 -33.73 -1.07
CA TYR A 153 -17.74 -32.74 -1.59
C TYR A 153 -18.52 -32.04 -0.47
N ARG A 154 -18.96 -32.75 0.59
CA ARG A 154 -19.60 -32.08 1.74
C ARG A 154 -18.65 -31.15 2.47
N GLN A 155 -17.38 -31.52 2.62
CA GLN A 155 -16.39 -30.66 3.26
C GLN A 155 -16.03 -29.46 2.37
N ALA A 156 -15.98 -29.63 1.05
CA ALA A 156 -15.83 -28.51 0.11
C ALA A 156 -17.08 -27.63 0.02
N GLU A 157 -18.28 -28.18 0.20
CA GLU A 157 -19.54 -27.43 0.31
C GLU A 157 -19.64 -26.69 1.65
N ASP A 158 -19.23 -27.29 2.77
CA ASP A 158 -19.17 -26.64 4.08
C ASP A 158 -18.11 -25.53 4.10
N ASP A 159 -16.93 -25.76 3.51
CA ASP A 159 -15.87 -24.75 3.34
C ASP A 159 -16.35 -23.62 2.42
N ALA A 160 -17.00 -23.92 1.29
CA ALA A 160 -17.58 -22.92 0.38
C ALA A 160 -18.76 -22.15 1.03
N HIS A 161 -19.60 -22.81 1.81
CA HIS A 161 -20.68 -22.17 2.57
C HIS A 161 -20.12 -21.25 3.66
N SER A 162 -18.99 -21.60 4.28
CA SER A 162 -18.28 -20.76 5.25
C SER A 162 -17.70 -19.49 4.60
N ASP A 163 -17.11 -19.62 3.41
CA ASP A 163 -16.55 -18.50 2.64
C ASP A 163 -17.66 -17.53 2.18
N VAL A 164 -18.77 -18.04 1.65
CA VAL A 164 -19.92 -17.21 1.23
C VAL A 164 -20.52 -16.43 2.39
N ALA A 165 -20.69 -17.10 3.54
CA ALA A 165 -21.21 -16.49 4.76
C ALA A 165 -20.32 -15.35 5.25
N TYR A 166 -18.99 -15.55 5.22
CA TYR A 166 -18.00 -14.58 5.65
C TYR A 166 -18.07 -13.28 4.85
N TYR A 167 -18.13 -13.36 3.51
CA TYR A 167 -18.18 -12.16 2.66
C TYR A 167 -19.46 -11.36 2.81
N GLN A 168 -20.61 -12.05 2.87
CA GLN A 168 -21.90 -11.38 3.05
C GLN A 168 -22.02 -10.75 4.44
N LEU A 169 -21.48 -11.39 5.48
CA LEU A 169 -21.37 -10.82 6.82
C LEU A 169 -20.48 -9.56 6.81
N HIS A 170 -19.33 -9.59 6.13
CA HIS A 170 -18.44 -8.44 6.02
C HIS A 170 -19.07 -7.26 5.27
N ALA A 171 -19.73 -7.51 4.14
CA ALA A 171 -20.44 -6.48 3.38
C ALA A 171 -21.57 -5.86 4.22
N LEU A 172 -22.35 -6.68 4.94
CA LEU A 172 -23.39 -6.18 5.84
C LEU A 172 -22.81 -5.32 6.97
N LYS A 173 -21.72 -5.76 7.63
CA LYS A 173 -21.02 -4.96 8.65
C LYS A 173 -20.56 -3.61 8.09
N SER A 174 -19.84 -3.64 6.97
CA SER A 174 -19.35 -2.46 6.24
C SER A 174 -20.48 -1.46 5.98
N TYR A 175 -21.60 -1.93 5.45
CA TYR A 175 -22.77 -1.12 5.17
C TYR A 175 -23.40 -0.52 6.45
N LEU A 176 -23.63 -1.34 7.49
CA LEU A 176 -24.26 -0.90 8.73
C LEU A 176 -23.42 0.14 9.46
N GLN A 177 -22.11 -0.09 9.56
CA GLN A 177 -21.21 0.85 10.20
C GLN A 177 -21.16 2.18 9.45
N THR A 178 -21.12 2.13 8.11
CA THR A 178 -21.12 3.34 7.26
C THR A 178 -22.43 4.12 7.43
N CYS A 179 -23.58 3.43 7.46
CA CYS A 179 -24.87 4.07 7.76
C CYS A 179 -24.86 4.81 9.10
N VAL A 180 -24.39 4.14 10.17
CA VAL A 180 -24.33 4.73 11.51
C VAL A 180 -23.41 5.94 11.54
N ALA A 181 -22.23 5.84 10.94
CA ALA A 181 -21.27 6.95 10.88
C ALA A 181 -21.81 8.15 10.08
N CYS A 182 -22.64 7.92 9.05
CA CYS A 182 -23.34 8.96 8.32
C CYS A 182 -24.62 9.48 9.01
N GLY A 183 -24.94 9.01 10.22
CA GLY A 183 -26.17 9.38 10.93
C GLY A 183 -27.45 8.74 10.38
N MET A 184 -27.34 7.81 9.42
CA MET A 184 -28.47 7.07 8.82
C MET A 184 -28.89 5.88 9.68
N VAL A 185 -29.01 6.08 11.00
CA VAL A 185 -29.21 5.00 11.98
C VAL A 185 -30.51 4.24 11.75
N GLY A 186 -31.59 4.94 11.38
CA GLY A 186 -32.87 4.29 11.06
C GLY A 186 -32.77 3.32 9.89
N ARG A 187 -31.90 3.60 8.91
CA ARG A 187 -31.63 2.70 7.78
C ARG A 187 -30.80 1.51 8.22
N ALA A 188 -29.75 1.72 9.02
CA ALA A 188 -28.96 0.64 9.58
C ALA A 188 -29.86 -0.37 10.32
N TYR A 189 -30.76 0.13 11.16
CA TYR A 189 -31.76 -0.70 11.84
C TYR A 189 -32.65 -1.49 10.87
N GLN A 190 -33.27 -0.84 9.89
CA GLN A 190 -34.14 -1.52 8.91
C GLN A 190 -33.40 -2.62 8.12
N THR A 191 -32.16 -2.35 7.72
CA THR A 191 -31.33 -3.30 6.99
C THR A 191 -30.96 -4.49 7.87
N LEU A 192 -30.52 -4.27 9.11
CA LEU A 192 -30.20 -5.35 10.05
C LEU A 192 -31.38 -6.32 10.22
N ILE A 193 -32.57 -5.79 10.54
CA ILE A 193 -33.79 -6.58 10.72
C ILE A 193 -34.10 -7.40 9.46
N ARG A 194 -34.04 -6.79 8.26
CA ARG A 194 -34.29 -7.52 7.00
C ARG A 194 -33.36 -8.72 6.79
N TYR A 195 -32.08 -8.58 7.13
CA TYR A 195 -31.09 -9.63 6.90
C TYR A 195 -31.11 -10.72 7.99
N VAL A 196 -31.50 -10.37 9.21
CA VAL A 196 -31.57 -11.31 10.34
C VAL A 196 -32.84 -12.19 10.29
N TYR A 197 -33.94 -11.71 9.70
CA TYR A 197 -35.20 -12.47 9.58
C TYR A 197 -35.28 -13.29 8.26
N PRO A 198 -35.30 -14.63 8.29
CA PRO A 198 -35.23 -15.47 7.08
C PRO A 198 -36.46 -15.40 6.17
N LYS A 199 -37.66 -15.11 6.72
CA LYS A 199 -38.92 -15.04 5.96
C LYS A 199 -38.99 -13.83 5.01
N THR A 200 -38.11 -12.83 5.17
CA THR A 200 -38.04 -11.66 4.28
C THR A 200 -37.08 -11.83 3.10
N GLN A 201 -36.47 -13.01 2.94
CA GLN A 201 -35.47 -13.29 1.92
C GLN A 201 -35.94 -14.37 0.95
N LYS A 202 -35.95 -14.06 -0.34
CA LYS A 202 -36.38 -14.98 -1.41
C LYS A 202 -35.37 -16.10 -1.69
N ASN A 203 -34.09 -15.94 -1.33
CA ASN A 203 -32.99 -16.81 -1.75
C ASN A 203 -32.46 -17.74 -0.63
N ARG A 204 -32.12 -19.00 -0.98
CA ARG A 204 -31.65 -20.03 -0.03
C ARG A 204 -30.27 -19.69 0.57
N SER A 205 -29.39 -19.08 -0.22
CA SER A 205 -28.08 -18.56 0.20
C SER A 205 -28.16 -17.32 1.09
N ALA A 206 -29.29 -16.62 1.13
CA ALA A 206 -29.49 -15.46 2.01
C ALA A 206 -29.88 -15.86 3.45
N ARG A 207 -30.38 -17.09 3.66
CA ARG A 207 -30.84 -17.65 4.95
C ARG A 207 -29.69 -17.92 5.95
N LEU A 208 -28.54 -17.30 5.76
CA LEU A 208 -27.36 -17.41 6.60
C LEU A 208 -27.67 -17.00 8.04
N LYS A 209 -27.08 -17.70 9.00
CA LYS A 209 -27.20 -17.37 10.44
C LYS A 209 -26.24 -16.23 10.78
N PHE A 210 -26.75 -15.00 10.79
CA PHE A 210 -26.03 -13.81 11.26
C PHE A 210 -26.04 -13.70 12.79
N ASN A 211 -25.21 -14.53 13.45
CA ASN A 211 -25.14 -14.62 14.91
C ASN A 211 -24.01 -13.80 15.53
N ASP A 212 -23.37 -12.93 14.76
CA ASP A 212 -22.27 -12.10 15.22
C ASP A 212 -22.79 -10.92 16.07
N PRO A 213 -22.42 -10.81 17.37
CA PRO A 213 -22.88 -9.72 18.24
C PRO A 213 -22.47 -8.34 17.74
N GLU A 214 -21.38 -8.23 16.98
CA GLU A 214 -20.92 -6.95 16.44
C GLU A 214 -21.95 -6.32 15.51
N LEU A 215 -22.69 -7.11 14.71
CA LEU A 215 -23.74 -6.60 13.82
C LEU A 215 -24.82 -5.81 14.57
N TYR A 216 -25.25 -6.36 15.70
CA TYR A 216 -26.29 -5.76 16.54
C TYR A 216 -25.73 -4.57 17.30
N ASN A 217 -24.52 -4.69 17.84
CA ASN A 217 -23.87 -3.63 18.59
C ASN A 217 -23.58 -2.38 17.76
N ILE A 218 -23.27 -2.51 16.46
CA ILE A 218 -23.13 -1.36 15.54
C ILE A 218 -24.42 -0.53 15.51
N VAL A 219 -25.56 -1.20 15.34
CA VAL A 219 -26.87 -0.55 15.26
C VAL A 219 -27.31 -0.01 16.61
N LEU A 220 -27.10 -0.78 17.70
CA LEU A 220 -27.37 -0.33 19.06
C LEU A 220 -26.58 0.94 19.37
N LEU A 221 -25.26 0.94 19.17
CA LEU A 221 -24.43 2.11 19.45
C LEU A 221 -24.89 3.33 18.65
N GLY A 222 -25.28 3.15 17.38
CA GLY A 222 -25.87 4.21 16.55
C GLY A 222 -27.19 4.75 17.10
N LEU A 223 -28.09 3.87 17.57
CA LEU A 223 -29.38 4.26 18.16
C LEU A 223 -29.20 5.00 19.47
N VAL A 224 -28.31 4.52 20.34
CA VAL A 224 -28.00 5.12 21.64
C VAL A 224 -27.33 6.49 21.48
N SER A 225 -26.42 6.61 20.51
CA SER A 225 -25.69 7.85 20.24
C SER A 225 -26.49 8.89 19.44
N SER A 226 -27.74 8.59 19.09
CA SER A 226 -28.60 9.52 18.34
C SER A 226 -29.13 10.64 19.24
N LYS A 227 -29.40 11.83 18.68
CA LYS A 227 -29.94 12.97 19.45
C LYS A 227 -31.27 12.64 20.16
N GLN A 228 -32.06 11.74 19.58
CA GLN A 228 -33.34 11.27 20.11
C GLN A 228 -33.38 9.74 20.05
N PRO A 229 -32.86 9.04 21.09
CA PRO A 229 -32.80 7.59 21.11
C PRO A 229 -34.21 6.99 21.13
N SER A 230 -34.49 6.11 20.15
CA SER A 230 -35.77 5.40 20.06
C SER A 230 -35.71 4.13 20.91
N LEU A 231 -36.22 4.20 22.14
CA LEU A 231 -36.25 3.06 23.07
C LEU A 231 -36.92 1.83 22.46
N ALA A 232 -38.02 2.00 21.71
CA ALA A 232 -38.72 0.89 21.05
C ALA A 232 -37.82 0.13 20.05
N LYS A 233 -36.98 0.82 19.29
CA LYS A 233 -36.06 0.18 18.34
C LYS A 233 -34.92 -0.52 19.06
N ILE A 234 -34.42 0.07 20.14
CA ILE A 234 -33.35 -0.50 20.97
C ILE A 234 -33.83 -1.80 21.62
N GLU A 235 -34.99 -1.78 22.28
CA GLU A 235 -35.58 -2.98 22.88
C GLU A 235 -35.86 -4.06 21.85
N HIS A 236 -36.30 -3.68 20.64
CA HIS A 236 -36.48 -4.66 19.57
C HIS A 236 -35.16 -5.31 19.15
N VAL A 237 -34.06 -4.55 19.00
CA VAL A 237 -32.76 -5.13 18.66
C VAL A 237 -32.27 -6.10 19.75
N LEU A 238 -32.44 -5.75 21.03
CA LEU A 238 -32.10 -6.63 22.15
C LEU A 238 -32.96 -7.90 22.16
N TYR A 239 -34.27 -7.77 21.92
CA TYR A 239 -35.18 -8.91 21.76
C TYR A 239 -34.74 -9.83 20.61
N VAL A 240 -34.33 -9.26 19.45
CA VAL A 240 -33.84 -10.06 18.32
C VAL A 240 -32.56 -10.80 18.70
N MET A 241 -31.64 -10.16 19.43
CA MET A 241 -30.42 -10.81 19.93
C MET A 241 -30.76 -12.02 20.80
N ASP A 242 -31.67 -11.86 21.76
CA ASP A 242 -32.11 -12.95 22.65
C ASP A 242 -32.82 -14.07 21.87
N ALA A 243 -33.75 -13.73 20.98
CA ALA A 243 -34.47 -14.70 20.15
C ALA A 243 -33.53 -15.51 19.24
N LYS A 244 -32.42 -14.90 18.78
CA LYS A 244 -31.37 -15.54 17.97
C LYS A 244 -30.26 -16.20 18.80
N ARG A 245 -30.33 -16.12 20.12
CA ARG A 245 -29.30 -16.62 21.07
C ARG A 245 -27.92 -16.01 20.78
N VAL A 246 -27.87 -14.73 20.44
CA VAL A 246 -26.62 -13.98 20.23
C VAL A 246 -26.06 -13.57 21.58
N ARG A 247 -24.83 -14.01 21.91
CA ARG A 247 -24.17 -13.67 23.17
C ARG A 247 -23.80 -12.20 23.22
N ALA A 248 -24.35 -11.46 24.20
CA ALA A 248 -23.96 -10.08 24.47
C ALA A 248 -22.48 -9.99 24.87
N ASN A 249 -21.84 -8.85 24.59
CA ASN A 249 -20.44 -8.59 24.94
C ASN A 249 -20.28 -7.22 25.61
N LEU A 250 -19.04 -6.82 25.91
CA LEU A 250 -18.74 -5.55 26.59
C LEU A 250 -19.27 -4.30 25.84
N LYS A 251 -19.38 -4.34 24.50
CA LYS A 251 -20.02 -3.24 23.75
C LYS A 251 -21.52 -3.18 24.00
N THR A 252 -22.18 -4.33 24.13
CA THR A 252 -23.61 -4.38 24.49
C THR A 252 -23.83 -3.77 25.87
N VAL A 253 -22.98 -4.12 26.84
CA VAL A 253 -22.98 -3.55 28.19
C VAL A 253 -22.76 -2.03 28.15
N ALA A 254 -21.78 -1.56 27.36
CA ALA A 254 -21.53 -0.14 27.18
C ALA A 254 -22.72 0.61 26.57
N CYS A 255 -23.41 0.04 25.58
CA CYS A 255 -24.61 0.63 24.99
C CYS A 255 -25.74 0.79 26.02
N LEU A 256 -25.92 -0.19 26.92
CA LEU A 256 -26.92 -0.11 28.00
C LEU A 256 -26.54 0.91 29.07
N ALA A 257 -25.26 0.99 29.43
CA ALA A 257 -24.76 2.05 30.31
C ALA A 257 -24.98 3.44 29.70
N LEU A 258 -24.70 3.64 28.40
CA LEU A 258 -24.97 4.91 27.73
C LEU A 258 -26.47 5.29 27.68
N LEU A 259 -27.38 4.34 27.87
CA LEU A 259 -28.82 4.58 27.99
C LEU A 259 -29.30 4.87 29.42
N GLY A 260 -28.42 4.76 30.42
CA GLY A 260 -28.82 4.82 31.83
C GLY A 260 -29.47 3.54 32.36
N GLN A 261 -29.42 2.42 31.60
CA GLN A 261 -29.94 1.12 32.04
C GLN A 261 -28.84 0.28 32.74
N THR A 262 -28.21 0.87 33.77
CA THR A 262 -27.02 0.29 34.41
C THR A 262 -27.29 -1.05 35.09
N ASP A 263 -28.45 -1.23 35.75
CA ASP A 263 -28.84 -2.50 36.37
C ASP A 263 -28.80 -3.65 35.36
N ARG A 264 -29.46 -3.45 34.22
CA ARG A 264 -29.53 -4.43 33.13
C ARG A 264 -28.15 -4.66 32.52
N ALA A 265 -27.32 -3.62 32.42
CA ALA A 265 -25.95 -3.72 31.93
C ALA A 265 -25.09 -4.63 32.83
N LEU A 266 -25.17 -4.46 34.15
CA LEU A 266 -24.42 -5.24 35.13
C LEU A 266 -24.92 -6.69 35.22
N GLN A 267 -26.24 -6.91 35.19
CA GLN A 267 -26.82 -8.25 35.14
C GLN A 267 -26.37 -9.02 33.88
N LEU A 268 -26.30 -8.35 32.72
CA LEU A 268 -25.79 -8.94 31.49
C LEU A 268 -24.30 -9.26 31.58
N ALA A 269 -23.53 -8.41 32.24
CA ALA A 269 -22.12 -8.64 32.45
C ALA A 269 -21.89 -9.89 33.32
N GLU A 270 -22.63 -10.02 34.42
CA GLU A 270 -22.59 -11.18 35.31
C GLU A 270 -23.03 -12.46 34.59
N LYS A 271 -24.17 -12.43 33.89
CA LYS A 271 -24.71 -13.57 33.12
C LYS A 271 -23.70 -14.16 32.12
N TYR A 272 -22.87 -13.31 31.52
CA TYR A 272 -21.92 -13.72 30.48
C TYR A 272 -20.47 -13.71 30.93
N ASP A 273 -20.20 -13.55 32.23
CA ASP A 273 -18.86 -13.49 32.81
C ASP A 273 -17.96 -12.44 32.10
N LEU A 274 -18.47 -11.21 32.02
CA LEU A 274 -17.81 -10.08 31.37
C LEU A 274 -17.21 -9.14 32.41
N ALA A 275 -15.90 -8.92 32.36
CA ALA A 275 -15.21 -7.95 33.20
C ALA A 275 -15.57 -6.50 32.82
N VAL A 276 -16.48 -5.89 33.57
CA VAL A 276 -17.03 -4.53 33.32
C VAL A 276 -15.93 -3.47 33.36
N GLU A 277 -14.90 -3.68 34.18
CA GLU A 277 -13.72 -2.82 34.28
C GLU A 277 -12.99 -2.72 32.93
N GLU A 278 -13.07 -3.76 32.10
CA GLU A 278 -12.38 -3.83 30.81
C GLU A 278 -13.12 -3.14 29.65
N ILE A 279 -14.35 -2.65 29.85
CA ILE A 279 -15.19 -2.03 28.80
C ILE A 279 -14.40 -0.97 28.02
N LEU A 280 -13.75 -0.06 28.73
CA LEU A 280 -13.04 1.09 28.17
C LEU A 280 -11.64 0.76 27.65
N SER A 281 -11.12 -0.42 28.00
CA SER A 281 -9.80 -0.91 27.60
C SER A 281 -9.82 -1.74 26.32
N ARG A 282 -10.89 -2.53 26.09
CA ARG A 282 -11.00 -3.43 24.93
C ARG A 282 -11.62 -2.77 23.70
N HIS A 283 -12.34 -1.67 23.88
CA HIS A 283 -13.09 -1.03 22.81
C HIS A 283 -12.88 0.49 22.84
N TYR A 284 -12.73 1.06 21.64
CA TYR A 284 -12.67 2.49 21.47
C TYR A 284 -14.06 3.10 21.63
N PHE A 285 -14.14 4.16 22.44
CA PHE A 285 -15.29 5.04 22.57
C PHE A 285 -14.77 6.50 22.54
N PRO A 286 -15.48 7.43 21.88
CA PRO A 286 -15.19 8.87 21.98
C PRO A 286 -15.14 9.34 23.43
N LEU A 287 -14.29 10.35 23.72
CA LEU A 287 -14.06 10.84 25.08
C LEU A 287 -15.35 11.15 25.85
N ALA A 288 -16.33 11.80 25.20
CA ALA A 288 -17.63 12.11 25.81
C ALA A 288 -18.40 10.85 26.24
N GLN A 289 -18.41 9.81 25.41
CA GLN A 289 -19.07 8.53 25.73
C GLN A 289 -18.34 7.80 26.86
N ARG A 290 -17.00 7.88 26.90
CA ARG A 290 -16.21 7.27 27.99
C ARG A 290 -16.60 7.87 29.33
N VAL A 291 -16.60 9.20 29.44
CA VAL A 291 -16.99 9.92 30.65
C VAL A 291 -18.39 9.49 31.10
N GLN A 292 -19.34 9.49 30.17
CA GLN A 292 -20.72 9.08 30.44
C GLN A 292 -20.83 7.63 30.94
N ILE A 293 -20.14 6.67 30.30
CA ILE A 293 -20.14 5.26 30.73
C ILE A 293 -19.62 5.13 32.17
N VAL A 294 -18.51 5.80 32.51
CA VAL A 294 -17.93 5.73 33.85
C VAL A 294 -18.87 6.34 34.88
N GLU A 295 -19.42 7.52 34.61
CA GLU A 295 -20.34 8.19 35.53
C GLU A 295 -21.59 7.33 35.79
N GLU A 296 -22.15 6.74 34.74
CA GLU A 296 -23.36 5.95 34.85
C GLU A 296 -23.14 4.62 35.58
N ILE A 297 -22.01 3.95 35.36
CA ILE A 297 -21.64 2.76 36.13
C ILE A 297 -21.36 3.13 37.60
N ARG A 298 -20.69 4.26 37.86
CA ARG A 298 -20.38 4.71 39.22
C ARG A 298 -21.60 5.07 40.05
N ARG A 299 -22.72 5.46 39.43
CA ARG A 299 -23.98 5.67 40.18
C ARG A 299 -24.45 4.42 40.91
N GLN A 300 -24.12 3.24 40.38
CA GLN A 300 -24.53 1.94 40.91
C GLN A 300 -23.38 1.20 41.61
N LEU A 301 -22.15 1.40 41.13
CA LEU A 301 -20.92 0.85 41.69
C LEU A 301 -19.94 2.00 42.00
N PRO A 302 -20.07 2.70 43.16
CA PRO A 302 -19.24 3.87 43.48
C PRO A 302 -17.73 3.62 43.44
N GLU A 303 -17.31 2.40 43.75
CA GLU A 303 -15.90 1.98 43.72
C GLU A 303 -15.39 1.63 42.32
N PHE A 304 -16.23 1.70 41.28
CA PHE A 304 -15.87 1.34 39.92
C PHE A 304 -14.69 2.18 39.41
N LYS A 305 -13.62 1.46 39.06
CA LYS A 305 -12.43 1.98 38.40
C LYS A 305 -12.24 1.24 37.08
N PRO A 306 -12.27 1.95 35.94
CA PRO A 306 -11.94 1.34 34.66
C PRO A 306 -10.55 0.69 34.73
N ALA A 307 -10.43 -0.52 34.19
CA ALA A 307 -9.14 -1.13 33.99
C ALA A 307 -8.33 -0.23 33.06
N ARG A 308 -7.12 0.14 33.49
CA ARG A 308 -6.14 0.72 32.56
C ARG A 308 -5.92 -0.28 31.44
N CYS A 309 -5.75 0.22 30.21
CA CYS A 309 -5.56 -0.64 29.06
C CYS A 309 -4.48 -1.70 29.34
N LYS A 310 -4.82 -3.01 29.28
CA LYS A 310 -3.87 -4.11 29.56
C LYS A 310 -2.64 -4.06 28.63
N GLU A 311 -2.79 -3.48 27.44
CA GLU A 311 -1.69 -3.22 26.51
C GLU A 311 -0.66 -2.25 27.09
N MET A 312 -1.05 -1.36 28.02
CA MET A 312 -0.12 -0.44 28.70
C MET A 312 0.85 -1.12 29.65
N GLY A 313 0.40 -2.17 30.35
CA GLY A 313 1.30 -3.03 31.12
C GLY A 313 2.36 -3.68 30.21
N ARG A 314 2.04 -3.94 28.94
CA ARG A 314 2.97 -4.50 27.94
C ARG A 314 3.89 -3.45 27.30
N VAL A 315 3.48 -2.19 27.24
CA VAL A 315 4.24 -1.12 26.59
C VAL A 315 5.47 -0.68 27.40
N LEU A 316 5.36 -0.70 28.73
CA LEU A 316 6.47 -0.49 29.64
C LEU A 316 7.13 -1.81 30.07
N GLN A 317 6.65 -2.95 29.58
CA GLN A 317 7.29 -4.22 29.88
C GLN A 317 8.67 -4.27 29.21
N PRO A 318 9.68 -4.75 29.96
CA PRO A 318 10.98 -5.02 29.39
C PRO A 318 10.85 -6.05 28.26
N TYR A 319 11.75 -5.97 27.28
CA TYR A 319 11.93 -7.00 26.27
C TYR A 319 12.16 -8.35 26.94
N SER A 320 11.30 -9.33 26.64
CA SER A 320 11.45 -10.72 27.11
C SER A 320 12.41 -11.54 26.23
N CYS A 321 12.72 -11.07 25.02
CA CYS A 321 13.66 -11.71 24.12
C CYS A 321 15.08 -11.60 24.66
N LYS A 322 15.79 -12.73 24.77
CA LYS A 322 17.18 -12.81 25.25
C LYS A 322 18.15 -11.87 24.50
N LEU A 323 18.01 -11.75 23.18
CA LEU A 323 18.86 -10.88 22.36
C LEU A 323 18.61 -9.38 22.61
N LEU A 324 17.45 -9.03 23.15
CA LEU A 324 17.04 -7.66 23.46
C LEU A 324 17.09 -7.35 24.96
N ALA A 325 17.41 -8.33 25.80
CA ALA A 325 17.31 -8.22 27.26
C ALA A 325 18.23 -7.12 27.84
N GLU A 326 19.41 -6.94 27.27
CA GLU A 326 20.36 -5.87 27.68
C GLU A 326 19.80 -4.47 27.43
N LEU A 327 18.90 -4.29 26.45
CA LEU A 327 18.26 -3.01 26.18
C LEU A 327 17.28 -2.58 27.28
N ASN A 328 16.91 -3.49 28.19
CA ASN A 328 16.07 -3.17 29.34
C ASN A 328 16.83 -2.49 30.47
N GLN A 329 18.14 -2.72 30.56
CA GLN A 329 18.97 -2.16 31.60
C GLN A 329 19.44 -0.77 31.16
N PRO A 330 19.45 0.22 32.09
CA PRO A 330 20.18 1.46 31.89
C PRO A 330 21.62 1.14 31.50
N ARG A 331 22.28 2.05 30.76
CA ARG A 331 23.68 1.87 30.38
C ARG A 331 24.53 1.65 31.65
N ALA A 332 25.23 0.52 31.73
CA ALA A 332 25.95 0.08 32.93
C ALA A 332 27.26 0.84 33.17
N ASP A 333 27.66 1.70 32.22
CA ASP A 333 28.95 2.35 32.21
C ASP A 333 28.78 3.77 32.76
N GLY A 334 29.51 4.09 33.83
CA GLY A 334 29.62 5.43 34.41
C GLY A 334 30.28 6.49 33.50
N HIS A 335 30.32 6.27 32.19
CA HIS A 335 30.70 7.29 31.23
C HIS A 335 29.54 8.29 31.09
N ASN A 336 29.78 9.52 31.55
CA ASN A 336 28.88 10.66 31.40
C ASN A 336 28.71 11.13 29.93
N ASP A 337 29.26 10.41 28.95
CA ASP A 337 29.43 10.84 27.54
C ASP A 337 28.28 10.45 26.59
N TYR A 338 27.07 10.12 27.06
CA TYR A 338 25.94 9.94 26.15
C TYR A 338 25.58 11.28 25.50
N GLN A 339 25.92 11.45 24.23
CA GLN A 339 25.49 12.57 23.40
C GLN A 339 24.24 12.16 22.62
N SER A 340 23.17 12.94 22.79
CA SER A 340 21.94 12.68 22.04
C SER A 340 22.20 12.87 20.55
N PRO A 341 21.74 11.96 19.67
CA PRO A 341 21.87 12.11 18.23
C PRO A 341 21.07 13.31 17.68
N TYR A 342 20.30 14.01 18.52
CA TYR A 342 19.52 15.19 18.16
C TYR A 342 20.02 16.48 18.82
N GLU A 343 21.04 16.39 19.66
CA GLU A 343 21.56 17.53 20.41
C GLU A 343 21.85 18.73 19.50
N LYS A 344 21.33 19.91 19.88
CA LYS A 344 21.46 21.20 19.18
C LYS A 344 20.93 21.24 17.74
N LEU A 345 20.31 20.17 17.25
CA LEU A 345 19.80 20.12 15.88
C LEU A 345 18.47 20.86 15.73
N PHE A 346 17.65 20.88 16.78
CA PHE A 346 16.32 21.46 16.75
C PHE A 346 16.05 22.31 17.99
N ASP A 347 15.15 23.29 17.82
CA ASP A 347 14.43 23.91 18.92
C ASP A 347 12.95 23.49 18.92
N ARG A 348 12.25 23.76 20.03
CA ARG A 348 10.83 23.38 20.17
C ARG A 348 9.94 24.06 19.13
N GLN A 349 10.19 25.32 18.81
CA GLN A 349 9.37 26.09 17.87
C GLN A 349 9.51 25.53 16.45
N TRP A 350 10.71 25.16 16.06
CA TRP A 350 11.01 24.48 14.80
C TRP A 350 10.27 23.15 14.71
N LEU A 351 10.36 22.28 15.72
CA LEU A 351 9.69 20.97 15.74
C LEU A 351 8.16 21.10 15.62
N LEU A 352 7.57 22.06 16.34
CA LEU A 352 6.12 22.30 16.28
C LEU A 352 5.70 22.93 14.95
N SER A 353 6.51 23.82 14.37
CA SER A 353 6.28 24.38 13.04
C SER A 353 6.33 23.30 11.96
N ALA A 354 7.37 22.46 11.99
CA ALA A 354 7.53 21.28 11.13
C ALA A 354 6.33 20.32 11.24
N PHE A 355 5.91 20.00 12.47
CA PHE A 355 4.73 19.18 12.73
C PHE A 355 3.46 19.77 12.09
N ARG A 356 3.22 21.08 12.25
CA ARG A 356 2.04 21.75 11.67
C ARG A 356 2.08 21.80 10.14
N ARG A 357 3.27 22.05 9.56
CA ARG A 357 3.47 21.98 8.09
C ARG A 357 3.15 20.57 7.59
N GLN A 358 3.70 19.54 8.22
CA GLN A 358 3.44 18.14 7.88
C GLN A 358 1.95 17.77 8.02
N LEU A 359 1.30 18.18 9.13
CA LEU A 359 -0.11 17.91 9.37
C LEU A 359 -0.98 18.54 8.29
N LYS A 360 -0.68 19.79 7.91
CA LYS A 360 -1.37 20.48 6.81
C LYS A 360 -1.19 19.74 5.48
N LEU A 361 0.04 19.38 5.13
CA LEU A 361 0.33 18.61 3.91
C LEU A 361 -0.48 17.32 3.83
N GLU A 362 -0.56 16.57 4.94
CA GLU A 362 -1.32 15.33 4.98
C GLU A 362 -2.84 15.52 4.93
N LEU A 363 -3.39 16.58 5.55
CA LEU A 363 -4.82 16.91 5.51
C LEU A 363 -5.27 17.38 4.13
N ASP A 364 -4.44 18.18 3.44
CA ASP A 364 -4.67 18.62 2.07
C ASP A 364 -4.76 17.39 1.15
N GLY A 365 -3.95 16.36 1.41
CA GLY A 365 -4.01 15.04 0.74
C GLY A 365 -3.35 15.03 -0.64
N ARG A 366 -2.95 16.20 -1.17
CA ARG A 366 -2.13 16.38 -2.37
C ARG A 366 -1.29 17.64 -2.27
N ILE A 367 -0.11 17.59 -2.89
CA ILE A 367 0.78 18.74 -3.04
C ILE A 367 1.18 18.88 -4.51
N ARG A 368 1.17 20.10 -5.01
CA ARG A 368 1.66 20.44 -6.36
C ARG A 368 3.07 21.00 -6.24
N ILE A 369 4.03 20.30 -6.83
CA ILE A 369 5.45 20.65 -6.79
C ILE A 369 5.88 21.12 -8.18
N THR A 370 6.61 22.22 -8.27
CA THR A 370 7.12 22.76 -9.53
C THR A 370 8.07 21.76 -10.20
N SER A 371 7.78 21.41 -11.46
CA SER A 371 8.57 20.47 -12.25
C SER A 371 9.95 21.05 -12.58
N VAL A 372 11.01 20.23 -12.46
CA VAL A 372 12.36 20.62 -12.91
C VAL A 372 12.55 20.49 -14.42
N ALA A 373 11.63 19.82 -15.12
CA ALA A 373 11.62 19.85 -16.59
C ALA A 373 11.19 21.25 -17.04
N GLY A 374 12.16 22.15 -17.21
CA GLY A 374 11.91 23.53 -17.59
C GLY A 374 11.13 23.66 -18.89
N ARG A 375 10.41 24.77 -19.05
CA ARG A 375 9.92 25.25 -20.36
C ARG A 375 11.17 25.54 -21.20
N GLN A 376 11.65 24.58 -22.00
CA GLN A 376 12.69 24.91 -22.96
C GLN A 376 12.17 26.03 -23.87
N CYS A 377 12.98 27.08 -23.97
CA CYS A 377 12.82 28.23 -24.86
C CYS A 377 12.44 27.72 -26.26
N ARG A 378 11.16 27.81 -26.59
CA ARG A 378 10.66 27.36 -27.89
C ARG A 378 11.16 28.40 -28.88
N LYS A 379 12.11 28.02 -29.71
CA LYS A 379 12.79 28.93 -30.66
C LYS A 379 11.85 29.59 -31.69
N SER A 380 10.53 29.34 -31.68
CA SER A 380 9.56 30.03 -32.55
C SER A 380 8.33 30.52 -31.77
N ALA A 381 7.95 31.79 -32.02
CA ALA A 381 6.77 32.43 -31.44
C ALA A 381 5.45 31.70 -31.79
N GLN A 382 5.41 30.98 -32.92
CA GLN A 382 4.25 30.18 -33.33
C GLN A 382 4.04 28.94 -32.44
N LEU A 383 5.11 28.27 -32.02
CA LEU A 383 5.03 27.10 -31.12
C LEU A 383 4.67 27.52 -29.68
N GLU A 384 5.04 28.74 -29.27
CA GLU A 384 4.61 29.32 -27.99
C GLU A 384 3.13 29.65 -27.98
N LYS A 385 2.64 30.37 -29.00
CA LYS A 385 1.21 30.67 -29.14
C LYS A 385 0.37 29.40 -29.22
N ALA A 386 0.83 28.38 -29.94
CA ALA A 386 0.15 27.10 -30.05
C ALA A 386 -0.06 26.42 -28.70
N ALA A 387 1.01 26.25 -27.90
CA ALA A 387 0.81 25.57 -26.61
C ALA A 387 0.14 26.45 -25.55
N TYR A 388 0.24 27.78 -25.63
CA TYR A 388 -0.60 28.64 -24.80
C TYR A 388 -2.09 28.36 -25.04
N LEU A 389 -2.51 28.26 -26.31
CA LEU A 389 -3.90 27.90 -26.65
C LEU A 389 -4.28 26.49 -26.17
N TYR A 390 -3.37 25.53 -26.28
CA TYR A 390 -3.59 24.18 -25.74
C TYR A 390 -3.66 24.16 -24.20
N GLU A 391 -2.83 24.93 -23.49
CA GLU A 391 -2.82 25.06 -22.03
C GLU A 391 -4.11 25.71 -21.53
N GLN A 392 -4.57 26.77 -22.20
CA GLN A 392 -5.85 27.41 -21.92
C GLN A 392 -7.02 26.44 -22.16
N CYS A 393 -7.01 25.70 -23.28
CA CYS A 393 -8.03 24.69 -23.58
C CYS A 393 -8.08 23.59 -22.52
N LEU A 394 -6.93 23.06 -22.10
CA LEU A 394 -6.85 22.04 -21.04
C LEU A 394 -7.40 22.57 -19.71
N THR A 395 -7.03 23.80 -19.35
CA THR A 395 -7.51 24.46 -18.13
C THR A 395 -9.03 24.63 -18.14
N ASP A 396 -9.59 25.05 -19.28
CA ASP A 396 -11.03 25.22 -19.46
C ASP A 396 -11.76 23.87 -19.41
N LEU A 397 -11.20 22.82 -20.02
CA LEU A 397 -11.73 21.45 -19.95
C LEU A 397 -11.75 20.94 -18.51
N GLN A 398 -10.64 21.06 -17.77
CA GLN A 398 -10.57 20.62 -16.37
C GLN A 398 -11.57 21.37 -15.48
N LYS A 399 -11.75 22.69 -15.67
CA LYS A 399 -12.78 23.47 -14.98
C LYS A 399 -14.19 22.97 -15.33
N CYS A 400 -14.45 22.66 -16.59
CA CYS A 400 -15.73 22.13 -17.06
C CYS A 400 -16.03 20.76 -16.45
N TRP A 401 -15.07 19.82 -16.52
CA TRP A 401 -15.18 18.48 -15.95
C TRP A 401 -15.53 18.54 -14.46
N ARG A 402 -14.85 19.38 -13.68
CA ARG A 402 -15.12 19.53 -12.25
C ARG A 402 -16.57 19.93 -11.96
N ARG A 403 -17.11 20.89 -12.71
CA ARG A 403 -18.51 21.34 -12.55
C ARG A 403 -19.50 20.27 -12.97
N GLN A 404 -19.26 19.59 -14.09
CA GLN A 404 -20.13 18.52 -14.58
C GLN A 404 -20.16 17.33 -13.64
N LEU A 405 -18.99 16.90 -13.16
CA LEU A 405 -18.86 15.82 -12.17
C LEU A 405 -19.57 16.16 -10.87
N HIS A 406 -19.40 17.37 -10.32
CA HIS A 406 -20.10 17.79 -9.10
C HIS A 406 -21.62 17.65 -9.23
N ARG A 407 -22.19 18.16 -10.34
CA ARG A 407 -23.64 18.05 -10.63
C ARG A 407 -24.07 16.60 -10.82
N ALA A 408 -23.28 15.79 -11.53
CA ALA A 408 -23.61 14.40 -11.80
C ALA A 408 -23.57 13.53 -10.52
N ILE A 409 -22.60 13.75 -9.64
CA ILE A 409 -22.50 13.07 -8.34
C ILE A 409 -23.71 13.41 -7.48
N LEU A 410 -24.09 14.69 -7.40
CA LEU A 410 -25.26 15.11 -6.63
C LEU A 410 -26.54 14.45 -7.17
N ALA A 411 -26.72 14.42 -8.49
CA ALA A 411 -27.84 13.75 -9.13
C ALA A 411 -27.87 12.25 -8.84
N GLU A 412 -26.71 11.58 -8.84
CA GLU A 412 -26.59 10.15 -8.56
C GLU A 412 -26.88 9.85 -7.09
N LYS A 413 -26.37 10.64 -6.13
CA LYS A 413 -26.72 10.55 -4.71
C LYS A 413 -28.24 10.66 -4.51
N LEU A 414 -28.88 11.64 -5.14
CA LEU A 414 -30.34 11.82 -5.07
C LEU A 414 -31.09 10.63 -5.67
N LYS A 415 -30.64 10.11 -6.81
CA LYS A 415 -31.22 8.93 -7.46
C LYS A 415 -31.14 7.70 -6.54
N LEU A 416 -29.99 7.44 -5.93
CA LEU A 416 -29.79 6.33 -5.01
C LEU A 416 -30.64 6.50 -3.74
N SER A 417 -30.73 7.71 -3.20
CA SER A 417 -31.57 8.00 -2.03
C SER A 417 -33.06 7.78 -2.34
N ARG A 418 -33.52 8.15 -3.54
CA ARG A 418 -34.88 7.84 -4.03
C ARG A 418 -35.12 6.35 -4.16
N ALA A 419 -34.17 5.61 -4.75
CA ALA A 419 -34.26 4.16 -4.87
C ALA A 419 -34.44 3.49 -3.49
N MET A 420 -33.73 3.98 -2.47
CA MET A 420 -33.85 3.48 -1.09
C MET A 420 -35.20 3.76 -0.41
N ARG A 421 -36.02 4.68 -0.92
CA ARG A 421 -37.38 4.87 -0.37
C ARG A 421 -38.30 3.70 -0.73
N HIS A 422 -38.05 3.06 -1.88
CA HIS A 422 -38.91 2.00 -2.42
C HIS A 422 -38.26 0.61 -2.32
N THR A 423 -36.94 0.52 -2.32
CA THR A 423 -36.19 -0.73 -2.17
C THR A 423 -35.54 -0.81 -0.79
N ARG A 424 -35.71 -1.94 -0.10
CA ARG A 424 -35.10 -2.22 1.21
C ARG A 424 -33.71 -2.88 1.08
N ALA A 425 -33.09 -2.86 -0.11
CA ALA A 425 -31.84 -3.58 -0.41
C ALA A 425 -30.63 -2.66 -0.17
N MET A 426 -29.45 -3.24 0.12
CA MET A 426 -28.21 -2.46 0.26
C MET A 426 -27.86 -1.83 -1.09
N ASN A 427 -27.38 -0.59 -1.08
CA ASN A 427 -26.81 0.09 -2.24
C ASN A 427 -25.63 0.97 -1.81
N ILE A 428 -24.99 1.66 -2.75
CA ILE A 428 -23.78 2.43 -2.43
C ILE A 428 -24.03 3.82 -1.80
N GLU A 429 -25.28 4.22 -1.55
CA GLU A 429 -25.61 5.59 -1.11
C GLU A 429 -24.93 6.00 0.20
N PRO A 430 -24.92 5.18 1.27
CA PRO A 430 -24.28 5.57 2.51
C PRO A 430 -22.79 5.87 2.32
N PHE A 431 -22.11 5.13 1.44
CA PHE A 431 -20.69 5.30 1.15
C PHE A 431 -20.41 6.60 0.39
N LEU A 432 -21.29 7.00 -0.55
CA LEU A 432 -21.16 8.27 -1.25
C LEU A 432 -21.49 9.47 -0.34
N ASN A 433 -22.38 9.28 0.64
CA ASN A 433 -22.77 10.32 1.59
C ASN A 433 -21.77 10.52 2.74
N CYS A 434 -20.76 9.67 2.86
CA CYS A 434 -19.65 9.84 3.80
C CYS A 434 -18.86 11.14 3.59
N VAL A 435 -18.92 11.70 2.38
CA VAL A 435 -18.11 12.83 1.93
C VAL A 435 -19.00 13.76 1.09
N SER A 436 -18.75 15.08 1.12
CA SER A 436 -19.56 16.04 0.34
C SER A 436 -19.48 15.79 -1.16
N SER A 437 -20.49 16.19 -1.93
CA SER A 437 -20.48 15.95 -3.38
C SER A 437 -19.32 16.68 -4.06
N LYS A 438 -18.97 17.87 -3.54
CA LYS A 438 -17.78 18.63 -3.94
C LYS A 438 -16.49 17.85 -3.73
N GLU A 439 -16.26 17.32 -2.53
CA GLU A 439 -15.05 16.55 -2.23
C GLU A 439 -14.96 15.27 -3.09
N VAL A 440 -16.07 14.59 -3.38
CA VAL A 440 -16.09 13.45 -4.31
C VAL A 440 -15.70 13.89 -5.73
N ALA A 441 -16.23 15.02 -6.20
CA ALA A 441 -15.88 15.57 -7.52
C ALA A 441 -14.39 15.92 -7.60
N ASP A 442 -13.86 16.50 -6.52
CA ASP A 442 -12.45 16.86 -6.39
C ASP A 442 -11.56 15.61 -6.41
N LEU A 443 -11.94 14.55 -5.68
CA LEU A 443 -11.27 13.25 -5.70
C LEU A 443 -11.27 12.60 -7.09
N ILE A 444 -12.36 12.72 -7.85
CA ILE A 444 -12.43 12.24 -9.23
C ILE A 444 -11.56 13.07 -10.16
N CYS A 445 -11.61 14.41 -10.08
CA CYS A 445 -10.74 15.28 -10.89
C CYS A 445 -9.27 14.97 -10.62
N ASP A 446 -8.96 14.74 -9.36
CA ASP A 446 -7.65 14.29 -8.94
C ASP A 446 -7.24 12.95 -9.56
N GLU A 447 -8.16 11.97 -9.56
CA GLU A 447 -7.96 10.67 -10.22
C GLU A 447 -7.70 10.83 -11.72
N ILE A 448 -8.47 11.70 -12.38
CA ILE A 448 -8.31 12.06 -13.80
C ILE A 448 -6.91 12.63 -14.06
N ASP A 449 -6.47 13.59 -13.26
CA ASP A 449 -5.12 14.18 -13.38
C ASP A 449 -4.04 13.09 -13.24
N GLN A 450 -4.22 12.14 -12.32
CA GLN A 450 -3.29 11.01 -12.15
C GLN A 450 -3.30 10.07 -13.36
N LEU A 451 -4.48 9.75 -13.90
CA LEU A 451 -4.62 8.92 -15.11
C LEU A 451 -3.96 9.59 -16.32
N CYS A 452 -4.01 10.93 -16.42
CA CYS A 452 -3.33 11.70 -17.47
C CYS A 452 -1.79 11.64 -17.40
N THR A 453 -1.21 11.29 -16.25
CA THR A 453 0.25 11.07 -16.12
C THR A 453 0.68 9.65 -16.52
N MET A 454 -0.26 8.73 -16.74
CA MET A 454 0.06 7.33 -17.04
C MET A 454 0.61 7.14 -18.45
N SER A 455 1.39 6.07 -18.63
CA SER A 455 1.86 5.68 -19.96
C SER A 455 0.66 5.28 -20.83
N SER A 456 0.65 5.67 -22.11
CA SER A 456 -0.40 5.27 -23.04
C SER A 456 -0.41 3.77 -23.37
N GLU A 457 0.62 3.03 -22.97
CA GLU A 457 0.89 1.68 -23.44
C GLU A 457 0.56 0.61 -22.39
N TYR A 458 0.88 0.89 -21.13
CA TYR A 458 0.55 0.04 -19.99
C TYR A 458 -0.60 0.66 -19.19
N SER A 459 -1.66 -0.11 -19.01
CA SER A 459 -2.75 0.21 -18.09
C SER A 459 -2.98 -0.98 -17.18
N GLU A 460 -3.14 -0.70 -15.89
CA GLU A 460 -3.60 -1.71 -14.94
C GLU A 460 -5.02 -2.19 -15.32
N PRO A 461 -5.43 -3.38 -14.86
CA PRO A 461 -6.80 -3.82 -15.06
C PRO A 461 -7.83 -2.80 -14.55
N PHE A 462 -8.96 -2.64 -15.24
CA PHE A 462 -9.96 -1.61 -14.90
C PHE A 462 -10.44 -1.68 -13.43
N TRP A 463 -10.64 -2.89 -12.91
CA TRP A 463 -11.05 -3.12 -11.52
C TRP A 463 -10.06 -2.56 -10.49
N TYR A 464 -8.76 -2.46 -10.82
CA TYR A 464 -7.76 -1.87 -9.95
C TYR A 464 -8.03 -0.37 -9.72
N TYR A 465 -8.41 0.36 -10.77
CA TYR A 465 -8.75 1.77 -10.64
C TYR A 465 -10.06 1.96 -9.86
N CYS A 466 -11.04 1.07 -10.03
CA CYS A 466 -12.27 1.08 -9.23
C CYS A 466 -11.97 0.93 -7.73
N GLU A 467 -11.18 -0.08 -7.36
CA GLU A 467 -10.73 -0.30 -5.98
C GLU A 467 -9.97 0.92 -5.45
N ARG A 468 -8.99 1.42 -6.22
CA ARG A 468 -8.17 2.59 -5.85
C ARG A 468 -9.03 3.83 -5.57
N LEU A 469 -9.97 4.16 -6.43
CA LEU A 469 -10.83 5.33 -6.27
C LEU A 469 -11.73 5.21 -5.04
N ALA A 470 -12.29 4.02 -4.79
CA ALA A 470 -13.08 3.76 -3.59
C ALA A 470 -12.24 3.82 -2.31
N ASP A 471 -11.01 3.28 -2.31
CA ASP A 471 -10.07 3.41 -1.19
C ASP A 471 -9.72 4.88 -0.90
N ARG A 472 -9.56 5.71 -1.94
CA ARG A 472 -9.32 7.15 -1.77
C ARG A 472 -10.53 7.84 -1.13
N LEU A 473 -11.75 7.49 -1.54
CA LEU A 473 -12.98 8.00 -0.92
C LEU A 473 -13.07 7.59 0.56
N MET A 474 -12.84 6.30 0.86
CA MET A 474 -12.85 5.76 2.22
C MET A 474 -11.81 6.47 3.12
N LYS A 475 -10.59 6.69 2.61
CA LYS A 475 -9.55 7.42 3.33
C LYS A 475 -9.96 8.86 3.62
N ARG A 476 -10.54 9.58 2.65
CA ARG A 476 -11.05 10.95 2.88
C ARG A 476 -12.12 10.97 3.96
N PHE A 477 -13.04 10.01 3.93
CA PHE A 477 -14.04 9.85 4.99
C PHE A 477 -13.40 9.63 6.36
N HIS A 478 -12.39 8.76 6.48
CA HIS A 478 -11.68 8.54 7.73
C HIS A 478 -11.00 9.80 8.27
N ILE A 479 -10.43 10.63 7.39
CA ILE A 479 -9.85 11.91 7.78
C ILE A 479 -10.93 12.83 8.37
N ASN A 480 -12.05 12.99 7.66
CA ASN A 480 -13.17 13.83 8.11
C ASN A 480 -13.75 13.33 9.44
N TYR A 481 -13.90 12.00 9.58
CA TYR A 481 -14.41 11.38 10.79
C TYR A 481 -13.48 11.56 11.99
N ARG A 482 -12.16 11.39 11.81
CA ARG A 482 -11.16 11.66 12.86
C ARG A 482 -11.10 13.15 13.24
N GLN A 483 -11.29 14.04 12.27
CA GLN A 483 -11.33 15.48 12.51
C GLN A 483 -12.52 15.88 13.38
N GLN A 484 -13.71 15.31 13.13
CA GLN A 484 -14.91 15.53 13.96
C GLN A 484 -14.75 15.07 15.41
N GLN A 485 -13.80 14.18 15.66
CA GLN A 485 -13.55 13.55 16.96
C GLN A 485 -12.30 14.11 17.65
N ASP A 486 -11.80 15.27 17.18
CA ASP A 486 -10.64 16.00 17.73
C ASP A 486 -9.35 15.15 17.88
N VAL A 487 -9.21 14.12 17.04
CA VAL A 487 -8.07 13.19 17.06
C VAL A 487 -6.76 13.92 16.75
N PHE A 488 -6.76 14.85 15.79
CA PHE A 488 -5.55 15.60 15.39
C PHE A 488 -5.11 16.61 16.46
N LYS A 489 -6.04 17.26 17.17
CA LYS A 489 -5.71 18.13 18.31
C LYS A 489 -5.09 17.34 19.45
N THR A 490 -5.62 16.14 19.71
CA THR A 490 -5.05 15.22 20.71
C THR A 490 -3.64 14.79 20.30
N THR A 491 -3.44 14.48 19.01
CA THR A 491 -2.11 14.15 18.46
C THR A 491 -1.12 15.31 18.66
N GLU A 492 -1.51 16.56 18.38
CA GLU A 492 -0.66 17.74 18.59
C GLU A 492 -0.25 17.90 20.06
N LYS A 493 -1.17 17.67 21.01
CA LYS A 493 -0.86 17.72 22.45
C LYS A 493 0.18 16.67 22.85
N ILE A 494 0.06 15.44 22.35
CA ILE A 494 1.01 14.36 22.62
C ILE A 494 2.36 14.69 21.98
N TYR A 495 2.35 15.13 20.72
CA TYR A 495 3.56 15.48 19.98
C TYR A 495 4.31 16.64 20.64
N THR A 496 3.59 17.62 21.19
CA THR A 496 4.19 18.75 21.92
C THR A 496 5.04 18.27 23.10
N LYS A 497 4.54 17.32 23.89
CA LYS A 497 5.34 16.71 24.97
C LYS A 497 6.45 15.83 24.42
N TYR A 498 6.17 15.08 23.35
CA TYR A 498 7.16 14.22 22.70
C TYR A 498 8.38 14.99 22.16
N THR A 499 8.26 16.29 21.87
CA THR A 499 9.42 17.12 21.49
C THR A 499 10.54 17.10 22.52
N ASP A 500 10.24 16.86 23.80
CA ASP A 500 11.23 16.74 24.87
C ASP A 500 12.24 15.62 24.61
N TYR A 501 11.87 14.57 23.86
CA TYR A 501 12.79 13.51 23.46
C TYR A 501 13.97 14.03 22.63
N PHE A 502 13.74 15.04 21.80
CA PHE A 502 14.75 15.61 20.92
C PHE A 502 15.54 16.72 21.60
N LEU A 503 14.99 17.33 22.66
CA LEU A 503 15.53 18.52 23.31
C LEU A 503 16.23 18.20 24.64
N ASP A 504 15.82 17.13 25.33
CA ASP A 504 16.36 16.71 26.62
C ASP A 504 17.12 15.38 26.48
N ALA A 505 18.46 15.47 26.62
CA ALA A 505 19.33 14.32 26.55
C ALA A 505 19.01 13.25 27.61
N SER A 506 18.55 13.66 28.81
CA SER A 506 18.20 12.74 29.90
C SER A 506 16.99 11.87 29.53
N VAL A 507 16.04 12.40 28.75
CA VAL A 507 14.89 11.66 28.24
C VAL A 507 15.34 10.62 27.21
N SER A 508 16.10 11.05 26.20
CA SER A 508 16.59 10.14 25.13
C SER A 508 17.56 9.06 25.63
N LYS A 509 18.24 9.30 26.76
CA LYS A 509 19.10 8.31 27.44
C LYS A 509 18.30 7.21 28.13
N ASN A 510 17.16 7.55 28.73
CA ASN A 510 16.38 6.65 29.59
C ASN A 510 15.23 5.94 28.87
N TYR A 511 14.73 6.52 27.77
CA TYR A 511 13.58 6.00 27.03
C TYR A 511 13.91 5.90 25.55
N ASN A 512 13.34 4.91 24.88
CA ASN A 512 13.25 4.93 23.41
C ASN A 512 12.03 5.73 22.94
N HIS A 513 12.01 6.10 21.65
CA HIS A 513 10.93 6.89 21.05
C HIS A 513 9.54 6.32 21.34
N ARG A 514 9.34 5.00 21.21
CA ARG A 514 8.04 4.34 21.41
C ARG A 514 7.61 4.40 22.87
N GLN A 515 8.52 4.12 23.81
CA GLN A 515 8.25 4.20 25.24
C GLN A 515 7.83 5.61 25.64
N PHE A 516 8.60 6.62 25.21
CA PHE A 516 8.32 8.01 25.57
C PHE A 516 7.03 8.54 24.91
N TRP A 517 6.76 8.20 23.65
CA TRP A 517 5.48 8.52 23.01
C TRP A 517 4.30 7.95 23.78
N ASN A 518 4.36 6.66 24.14
CA ASN A 518 3.26 6.01 24.86
C ASN A 518 3.09 6.54 26.28
N LEU A 519 4.18 6.90 26.99
CA LEU A 519 4.13 7.59 28.27
C LEU A 519 3.38 8.93 28.15
N ASN A 520 3.70 9.73 27.14
CA ASN A 520 3.03 11.01 26.88
C ASN A 520 1.57 10.82 26.49
N ALA A 521 1.25 9.81 25.66
CA ALA A 521 -0.11 9.48 25.30
C ALA A 521 -0.95 9.08 26.53
N CYS A 522 -0.36 8.38 27.51
CA CYS A 522 -1.01 8.07 28.78
C CYS A 522 -1.29 9.26 29.66
N GLN A 523 -0.37 10.21 29.70
CA GLN A 523 -0.61 11.44 30.46
C GLN A 523 -1.74 12.27 29.84
N VAL A 524 -1.93 12.19 28.53
CA VAL A 524 -2.99 12.93 27.83
C VAL A 524 -4.33 12.17 27.89
N GLN A 525 -4.33 10.84 27.79
CA GLN A 525 -5.52 9.98 27.81
C GLN A 525 -5.29 8.69 28.66
N PRO A 526 -5.43 8.74 30.00
CA PRO A 526 -5.06 7.62 30.89
C PRO A 526 -5.83 6.31 30.66
N ASP A 527 -7.10 6.40 30.28
CA ASP A 527 -7.98 5.22 30.20
C ASP A 527 -7.89 4.50 28.84
N TYR A 528 -7.48 5.19 27.78
CA TYR A 528 -7.21 4.63 26.44
C TYR A 528 -6.18 5.53 25.73
N PRO A 529 -4.89 5.28 25.96
CA PRO A 529 -3.79 6.16 25.58
C PRO A 529 -3.42 6.03 24.11
N SER A 530 -4.41 5.91 23.25
CA SER A 530 -4.22 5.78 21.83
C SER A 530 -5.06 6.79 21.07
N VAL A 531 -4.39 7.46 20.14
CA VAL A 531 -5.00 8.32 19.13
C VAL A 531 -5.62 7.48 17.99
N ASP A 532 -5.53 6.15 18.10
CA ASP A 532 -6.05 5.18 17.16
C ASP A 532 -7.55 5.01 17.34
N MET A 533 -8.27 5.74 16.51
CA MET A 533 -9.64 5.42 16.21
C MET A 533 -9.67 4.20 15.28
N PRO A 534 -10.45 3.14 15.60
CA PRO A 534 -10.68 2.04 14.68
C PRO A 534 -11.36 2.57 13.41
N LEU A 535 -10.70 2.37 12.28
CA LEU A 535 -11.21 2.79 10.97
C LEU A 535 -12.16 1.75 10.38
N LEU A 536 -13.05 2.22 9.52
CA LEU A 536 -14.04 1.43 8.83
C LEU A 536 -13.41 0.79 7.60
N ASP A 537 -13.37 -0.53 7.53
CA ASP A 537 -12.86 -1.21 6.33
C ASP A 537 -14.04 -1.64 5.47
N TRP A 538 -14.20 -0.97 4.32
CA TRP A 538 -15.25 -1.30 3.37
C TRP A 538 -14.98 -2.66 2.75
N ALA A 539 -16.03 -3.48 2.60
CA ALA A 539 -15.87 -4.77 1.95
C ALA A 539 -15.39 -4.56 0.51
N TYR A 540 -14.55 -5.48 0.02
CA TYR A 540 -13.97 -5.35 -1.33
C TYR A 540 -15.05 -5.28 -2.42
N ALA A 541 -16.16 -5.99 -2.25
CA ALA A 541 -17.32 -5.90 -3.14
C ALA A 541 -17.93 -4.49 -3.16
N ASP A 542 -18.06 -3.85 -1.99
CA ASP A 542 -18.56 -2.47 -1.87
C ASP A 542 -17.60 -1.49 -2.58
N LYS A 543 -16.28 -1.67 -2.41
CA LYS A 543 -15.25 -0.84 -3.05
C LYS A 543 -15.32 -0.90 -4.58
N LEU A 544 -15.40 -2.11 -5.16
CA LEU A 544 -15.59 -2.24 -6.60
C LEU A 544 -16.91 -1.63 -7.06
N GLU A 545 -17.95 -1.81 -6.25
CA GLU A 545 -19.25 -1.14 -6.29
C GLU A 545 -19.14 0.36 -6.61
N ILE A 546 -18.61 1.04 -5.60
CA ILE A 546 -18.42 2.48 -5.57
C ILE A 546 -17.54 2.92 -6.74
N GLY A 547 -16.41 2.24 -6.95
CA GLY A 547 -15.48 2.57 -8.03
C GLY A 547 -16.12 2.52 -9.41
N ARG A 548 -16.89 1.46 -9.72
CA ARG A 548 -17.59 1.33 -11.01
C ARG A 548 -18.59 2.45 -11.24
N GLN A 549 -19.39 2.78 -10.23
CA GLN A 549 -20.39 3.85 -10.33
C GLN A 549 -19.72 5.22 -10.53
N LEU A 550 -18.62 5.50 -9.84
CA LEU A 550 -17.86 6.74 -10.04
C LEU A 550 -17.20 6.79 -11.42
N PHE A 551 -16.64 5.69 -11.92
CA PHE A 551 -16.08 5.62 -13.28
C PHE A 551 -17.15 5.73 -14.38
N ALA A 552 -18.37 5.23 -14.15
CA ALA A 552 -19.48 5.45 -15.07
C ALA A 552 -19.80 6.95 -15.24
N LEU A 553 -19.68 7.74 -14.16
CA LEU A 553 -19.78 9.20 -14.24
C LEU A 553 -18.59 9.81 -15.00
N ILE A 554 -17.37 9.30 -14.80
CA ILE A 554 -16.18 9.74 -15.55
C ILE A 554 -16.38 9.53 -17.05
N PHE A 555 -16.76 8.33 -17.48
CA PHE A 555 -16.95 8.02 -18.91
C PHE A 555 -18.03 8.87 -19.56
N LYS A 556 -19.06 9.26 -18.81
CA LYS A 556 -20.19 10.01 -19.32
C LYS A 556 -19.94 11.53 -19.34
N GLU A 557 -19.36 12.08 -18.28
CA GLU A 557 -19.29 13.52 -18.05
C GLU A 557 -17.92 14.11 -18.42
N VAL A 558 -16.85 13.31 -18.55
CA VAL A 558 -15.52 13.82 -18.87
C VAL A 558 -15.29 13.76 -20.38
N LEU A 559 -15.67 14.85 -21.06
CA LEU A 559 -15.65 14.96 -22.52
C LEU A 559 -14.53 15.89 -23.02
N LEU A 560 -13.94 15.59 -24.17
CA LEU A 560 -13.01 16.48 -24.87
C LEU A 560 -13.33 16.58 -26.38
N PRO A 561 -12.87 17.62 -27.08
CA PRO A 561 -12.95 17.66 -28.53
C PRO A 561 -12.17 16.51 -29.17
N ARG A 562 -12.79 15.80 -30.11
CA ARG A 562 -12.20 14.67 -30.85
C ARG A 562 -10.93 15.10 -31.58
N THR A 563 -10.93 16.30 -32.13
CA THR A 563 -9.80 16.92 -32.83
C THR A 563 -9.52 18.31 -32.27
N LEU A 564 -8.24 18.65 -32.17
CA LEU A 564 -7.77 19.98 -31.80
C LEU A 564 -6.73 20.44 -32.82
N THR A 565 -7.11 21.37 -33.69
CA THR A 565 -6.22 21.92 -34.73
C THR A 565 -6.11 23.42 -34.60
N ILE A 566 -4.95 23.97 -34.91
CA ILE A 566 -4.74 25.41 -34.97
C ILE A 566 -4.86 25.84 -36.42
N SER A 567 -5.78 26.76 -36.69
CA SER A 567 -5.91 27.39 -38.01
C SER A 567 -6.11 28.89 -37.82
N ASN A 568 -5.43 29.71 -38.61
CA ASN A 568 -5.50 31.18 -38.54
C ASN A 568 -5.19 31.75 -37.14
N GLY A 569 -4.38 31.07 -36.33
CA GLY A 569 -4.04 31.52 -34.99
C GLY A 569 -5.12 31.27 -33.92
N GLU A 570 -6.18 30.54 -34.25
CA GLU A 570 -7.24 30.12 -33.34
C GLU A 570 -7.32 28.59 -33.22
N LEU A 571 -7.78 28.12 -32.06
CA LEU A 571 -7.95 26.70 -31.78
C LEU A 571 -9.33 26.22 -32.25
N LYS A 572 -9.37 25.43 -33.32
CA LYS A 572 -10.59 24.75 -33.78
C LYS A 572 -10.82 23.46 -32.99
N LYS A 573 -12.02 23.33 -32.42
CA LYS A 573 -12.46 22.20 -31.61
C LYS A 573 -13.46 21.36 -32.41
N GLY A 574 -13.20 20.06 -32.53
CA GLY A 574 -14.17 19.11 -33.10
C GLY A 574 -15.29 18.72 -32.13
N GLU A 575 -16.07 17.71 -32.51
CA GLU A 575 -17.16 17.15 -31.68
C GLU A 575 -16.65 16.63 -30.33
N LEU A 576 -17.49 16.72 -29.29
CA LEU A 576 -17.16 16.22 -27.96
C LEU A 576 -17.27 14.70 -27.90
N VAL A 577 -16.22 14.05 -27.40
CA VAL A 577 -16.15 12.59 -27.18
C VAL A 577 -15.64 12.29 -25.77
N PRO A 578 -15.94 11.11 -25.20
CA PRO A 578 -15.39 10.69 -23.92
C PRO A 578 -13.86 10.73 -23.90
N ALA A 579 -13.30 11.24 -22.81
CA ALA A 579 -11.86 11.31 -22.60
C ALA A 579 -11.24 9.96 -22.21
N PHE A 580 -12.05 9.08 -21.64
CA PHE A 580 -11.66 7.78 -21.16
C PHE A 580 -12.60 6.72 -21.74
N TYR A 581 -12.05 5.56 -22.04
CA TYR A 581 -12.80 4.40 -22.52
C TYR A 581 -12.12 3.11 -22.05
N THR A 582 -12.85 2.00 -22.02
CA THR A 582 -12.27 0.68 -21.73
C THR A 582 -12.08 -0.13 -23.02
N VAL A 583 -11.06 -0.99 -23.01
CA VAL A 583 -10.78 -1.96 -24.08
C VAL A 583 -10.49 -3.31 -23.45
N PHE A 584 -10.87 -4.39 -24.12
CA PHE A 584 -10.46 -5.74 -23.74
C PHE A 584 -9.15 -6.05 -24.45
N CYS A 585 -8.10 -6.34 -23.69
CA CYS A 585 -6.78 -6.71 -24.19
C CYS A 585 -6.46 -8.15 -23.80
N ASP A 586 -6.05 -8.94 -24.79
CA ASP A 586 -5.63 -10.32 -24.57
C ASP A 586 -4.17 -10.37 -24.12
N THR A 587 -3.96 -10.72 -22.85
CA THR A 587 -2.63 -10.92 -22.26
C THR A 587 -2.38 -12.42 -22.07
N GLY A 588 -1.83 -13.04 -23.11
CA GLY A 588 -1.61 -14.50 -23.13
C GLY A 588 -2.94 -15.24 -23.27
N SER A 589 -3.30 -16.07 -22.27
CA SER A 589 -4.52 -16.89 -22.28
C SER A 589 -5.74 -16.21 -21.63
N LYS A 590 -5.66 -14.92 -21.29
CA LYS A 590 -6.71 -14.20 -20.57
C LYS A 590 -7.00 -12.86 -21.25
N SER A 591 -8.29 -12.56 -21.41
CA SER A 591 -8.75 -11.22 -21.81
C SER A 591 -8.97 -10.37 -20.56
N GLN A 592 -8.41 -9.17 -20.54
CA GLN A 592 -8.46 -8.23 -19.43
C GLN A 592 -9.05 -6.90 -19.88
N GLU A 593 -10.02 -6.37 -19.13
CA GLU A 593 -10.52 -5.02 -19.34
C GLU A 593 -9.50 -3.99 -18.84
N GLU A 594 -9.10 -3.08 -19.71
CA GLU A 594 -8.11 -2.03 -19.47
C GLU A 594 -8.69 -0.65 -19.73
N LEU A 595 -8.33 0.32 -18.90
CA LEU A 595 -8.70 1.73 -19.07
C LEU A 595 -7.72 2.44 -20.02
N ARG A 596 -8.22 3.18 -21.01
CA ARG A 596 -7.42 3.93 -21.99
C ARG A 596 -7.87 5.39 -22.09
N LEU A 597 -6.90 6.26 -22.42
CA LEU A 597 -7.12 7.68 -22.68
C LEU A 597 -7.32 7.92 -24.17
N HIS A 598 -8.20 8.88 -24.51
CA HIS A 598 -8.38 9.31 -25.89
C HIS A 598 -7.06 9.90 -26.48
N PRO A 599 -6.67 9.56 -27.72
CA PRO A 599 -5.41 10.02 -28.31
C PRO A 599 -5.21 11.55 -28.30
N THR A 600 -6.29 12.31 -28.46
CA THR A 600 -6.28 13.78 -28.41
C THR A 600 -5.90 14.29 -27.02
N LEU A 601 -6.33 13.63 -25.94
CA LEU A 601 -5.93 13.99 -24.58
C LEU A 601 -4.46 13.67 -24.36
N ILE A 602 -3.97 12.52 -24.84
CA ILE A 602 -2.55 12.15 -24.75
C ILE A 602 -1.67 13.20 -25.45
N ASN A 603 -2.06 13.62 -26.66
CA ASN A 603 -1.34 14.65 -27.40
C ASN A 603 -1.40 16.01 -26.69
N LEU A 604 -2.55 16.38 -26.13
CA LEU A 604 -2.72 17.62 -25.37
C LEU A 604 -1.79 17.66 -24.15
N MET A 605 -1.76 16.57 -23.36
CA MET A 605 -0.90 16.45 -22.18
C MET A 605 0.60 16.51 -22.54
N ARG A 606 0.99 15.92 -23.68
CA ARG A 606 2.38 15.97 -24.17
C ARG A 606 2.82 17.39 -24.58
N VAL A 607 1.91 18.19 -25.12
CA VAL A 607 2.23 19.55 -25.64
C VAL A 607 2.26 20.60 -24.52
N VAL A 608 1.35 20.50 -23.55
CA VAL A 608 1.21 21.51 -22.49
C VAL A 608 2.38 21.46 -21.52
N HIS A 609 3.02 20.31 -21.31
CA HIS A 609 4.05 20.04 -20.29
C HIS A 609 3.68 20.59 -18.90
N PRO A 610 3.34 19.73 -17.92
CA PRO A 610 2.92 20.23 -16.61
C PRO A 610 4.02 21.06 -15.95
N THR A 611 3.73 22.34 -15.66
CA THR A 611 4.62 23.21 -14.86
C THR A 611 4.74 22.72 -13.42
N HIS A 612 3.78 21.91 -12.96
CA HIS A 612 3.73 21.32 -11.64
C HIS A 612 3.34 19.85 -11.72
N ILE A 613 3.94 19.01 -10.87
CA ILE A 613 3.61 17.60 -10.70
C ILE A 613 2.89 17.44 -9.36
N ALA A 614 1.75 16.76 -9.36
CA ALA A 614 0.99 16.50 -8.15
C ALA A 614 1.42 15.20 -7.49
N PHE A 615 1.74 15.24 -6.19
CA PHE A 615 2.11 14.07 -5.39
C PHE A 615 1.14 13.86 -4.24
N HIS A 616 0.99 12.60 -3.82
CA HIS A 616 0.31 12.26 -2.58
C HIS A 616 1.30 12.44 -1.41
N PRO A 617 0.89 12.97 -0.24
CA PRO A 617 1.81 13.19 0.90
C PRO A 617 2.60 11.94 1.32
N LEU A 618 1.94 10.77 1.35
CA LEU A 618 2.61 9.47 1.61
C LEU A 618 3.73 9.10 0.63
N SER A 619 3.76 9.72 -0.57
CA SER A 619 4.78 9.46 -1.58
C SER A 619 6.01 10.36 -1.44
N LEU A 620 5.99 11.27 -0.46
CA LEU A 620 7.03 12.25 -0.19
C LEU A 620 7.66 12.04 1.19
N PRO A 621 8.89 12.53 1.41
CA PRO A 621 9.49 12.59 2.75
C PRO A 621 8.62 13.40 3.73
N MET A 622 8.73 13.11 5.02
CA MET A 622 8.08 13.90 6.07
C MET A 622 8.93 15.12 6.44
N LEU A 623 8.27 16.24 6.77
CA LEU A 623 8.92 17.48 7.24
C LEU A 623 9.17 17.52 8.75
N CYS A 624 8.67 16.55 9.51
CA CYS A 624 8.86 16.47 10.96
C CYS A 624 9.31 15.06 11.36
N PRO A 625 9.93 14.89 12.54
CA PRO A 625 10.17 13.56 13.08
C PRO A 625 8.89 12.71 13.08
N PRO A 626 8.91 11.52 12.47
CA PRO A 626 7.75 10.65 12.38
C PRO A 626 7.24 10.20 13.76
N VAL A 627 5.94 9.96 13.88
CA VAL A 627 5.36 9.30 15.07
C VAL A 627 5.94 7.88 15.18
N PRO A 628 6.46 7.44 16.33
CA PRO A 628 7.01 6.09 16.44
C PRO A 628 5.92 5.02 16.25
N TRP A 629 6.32 3.85 15.73
CA TRP A 629 5.44 2.68 15.72
C TRP A 629 5.04 2.33 17.15
N HIS A 630 3.76 2.50 17.46
CA HIS A 630 3.16 2.14 18.75
C HIS A 630 2.07 1.07 18.61
N VAL A 631 1.50 0.91 17.40
CA VAL A 631 0.53 -0.13 17.03
C VAL A 631 0.86 -0.67 15.63
N THR A 632 0.38 -1.86 15.28
CA THR A 632 0.69 -2.53 13.99
C THR A 632 0.00 -1.93 12.76
N LYS A 633 -1.04 -1.11 12.96
CA LYS A 633 -1.85 -0.49 11.90
C LYS A 633 -1.57 0.99 11.71
N THR A 634 -0.92 1.62 12.68
CA THR A 634 -0.74 3.08 12.76
C THR A 634 0.67 3.40 13.24
N GLY A 635 1.36 4.20 12.43
CA GLY A 635 2.71 4.66 12.72
C GLY A 635 3.18 5.68 11.71
N TYR A 636 4.13 6.51 12.14
CA TYR A 636 4.81 7.57 11.41
C TYR A 636 3.98 8.77 11.00
N PHE A 637 3.07 8.58 10.05
CA PHE A 637 2.29 9.65 9.46
C PHE A 637 1.26 10.16 10.46
N LEU A 638 0.97 11.46 10.40
CA LEU A 638 0.11 12.13 11.38
C LEU A 638 -1.37 11.83 11.13
N VAL A 639 -1.73 11.73 9.85
CA VAL A 639 -3.12 11.58 9.39
C VAL A 639 -3.34 10.23 8.73
N ASN A 640 -2.43 9.81 7.86
CA ASN A 640 -2.64 8.61 7.06
C ASN A 640 -2.21 7.35 7.81
N GLN A 641 -3.03 6.31 7.80
CA GLN A 641 -2.64 5.01 8.36
C GLN A 641 -1.91 4.19 7.30
N VAL A 642 -0.72 3.68 7.67
CA VAL A 642 0.09 2.79 6.85
C VAL A 642 0.31 1.51 7.64
N PRO A 643 0.11 0.31 7.06
CA PRO A 643 0.34 -0.94 7.76
C PRO A 643 1.83 -1.13 8.05
N LEU A 644 2.15 -1.69 9.22
CA LEU A 644 3.53 -2.06 9.57
C LEU A 644 4.11 -3.05 8.55
N ILE A 645 3.31 -4.02 8.12
CA ILE A 645 3.70 -5.02 7.11
C ILE A 645 3.05 -4.66 5.78
N ARG A 646 3.88 -4.42 4.76
CA ARG A 646 3.44 -4.24 3.38
C ARG A 646 3.22 -5.61 2.73
N LEU A 647 2.03 -5.85 2.22
CA LEU A 647 1.67 -7.05 1.46
C LEU A 647 1.58 -6.66 -0.03
N ASN A 648 2.58 -7.06 -0.81
CA ASN A 648 2.80 -6.72 -2.22
C ASN A 648 3.11 -5.24 -2.54
N GLN A 649 4.28 -5.03 -3.11
CA GLN A 649 4.50 -4.02 -4.14
C GLN A 649 5.11 -4.74 -5.32
N ASN A 650 4.50 -4.62 -6.50
CA ASN A 650 5.14 -4.99 -7.76
C ASN A 650 6.47 -4.23 -7.80
N ALA A 651 7.59 -4.95 -7.68
CA ALA A 651 8.89 -4.36 -7.93
C ALA A 651 8.88 -3.88 -9.39
N LEU A 652 9.21 -2.60 -9.60
CA LEU A 652 9.48 -2.11 -10.95
C LEU A 652 10.57 -3.01 -11.57
N PRO A 653 10.36 -3.56 -12.77
CA PRO A 653 11.34 -4.44 -13.39
C PRO A 653 12.66 -3.69 -13.60
N SER A 654 13.72 -4.14 -12.93
CA SER A 654 15.07 -3.55 -12.91
C SER A 654 15.89 -3.82 -14.18
N ASN A 655 15.22 -4.08 -15.31
CA ASN A 655 15.86 -4.44 -16.58
C ASN A 655 15.28 -3.61 -17.72
N VAL A 656 15.61 -2.33 -17.74
CA VAL A 656 15.19 -1.36 -18.76
C VAL A 656 16.45 -0.89 -19.48
N LYS A 657 16.51 -1.01 -20.80
CA LYS A 657 17.66 -0.51 -21.59
C LYS A 657 17.50 0.99 -21.80
N GLN A 658 18.56 1.74 -21.57
CA GLN A 658 18.61 3.19 -21.83
C GLN A 658 18.93 3.45 -23.31
N GLY A 659 18.38 4.55 -23.87
CA GLY A 659 18.77 5.09 -25.17
C GLY A 659 19.85 6.15 -25.03
N GLU A 660 19.97 7.04 -26.01
CA GLU A 660 21.03 8.07 -26.20
C GLU A 660 21.06 9.20 -25.13
N GLY A 661 20.84 8.88 -23.85
CA GLY A 661 21.20 9.73 -22.71
C GLY A 661 22.64 9.47 -22.26
N ASP A 662 23.02 10.00 -21.10
CA ASP A 662 24.29 9.61 -20.49
C ASP A 662 24.09 8.29 -19.72
N GLU A 663 24.22 7.18 -20.44
CA GLU A 663 24.06 5.83 -19.90
C GLU A 663 25.04 5.57 -18.74
N ARG A 664 26.24 6.18 -18.78
CA ARG A 664 27.24 6.04 -17.72
C ARG A 664 26.79 6.71 -16.43
N LEU A 665 26.06 7.83 -16.54
CA LEU A 665 25.53 8.56 -15.38
C LEU A 665 24.09 8.18 -15.03
N SER A 666 23.53 7.15 -15.68
CA SER A 666 22.14 6.72 -15.53
C SER A 666 21.11 7.84 -15.79
N ILE A 667 21.44 8.78 -16.68
CA ILE A 667 20.54 9.89 -17.06
C ILE A 667 19.76 9.48 -18.31
N ALA A 668 18.47 9.20 -18.14
CA ALA A 668 17.60 8.87 -19.26
C ALA A 668 17.41 10.07 -20.21
N PRO A 669 17.49 9.88 -21.53
CA PRO A 669 17.27 10.96 -22.48
C PRO A 669 15.82 11.42 -22.42
N PRO A 670 15.56 12.72 -22.63
CA PRO A 670 14.20 13.20 -22.77
C PRO A 670 13.50 12.61 -24.00
N PRO A 671 12.15 12.51 -23.99
CA PRO A 671 11.41 11.78 -25.01
C PRO A 671 11.56 12.33 -26.44
N TRP A 672 11.92 13.61 -26.59
CA TRP A 672 12.09 14.28 -27.88
C TRP A 672 13.46 14.03 -28.54
N LEU A 673 14.45 13.48 -27.82
CA LEU A 673 15.71 13.03 -28.41
C LEU A 673 15.62 11.60 -28.98
N MET A 674 14.44 10.96 -28.91
CA MET A 674 14.28 9.59 -29.38
C MET A 674 14.25 9.47 -30.92
N PRO A 675 14.92 8.47 -31.52
CA PRO A 675 14.96 8.29 -32.97
C PRO A 675 13.58 8.19 -33.62
N PRO A 676 13.40 8.72 -34.85
CA PRO A 676 12.14 8.64 -35.58
C PRO A 676 11.78 7.19 -35.94
N ASN A 677 10.49 6.93 -36.20
CA ASN A 677 10.06 5.59 -36.59
C ASN A 677 10.70 5.18 -37.93
N PRO A 678 11.09 3.90 -38.11
CA PRO A 678 11.62 3.44 -39.39
C PRO A 678 10.58 3.65 -40.50
N LYS A 679 11.05 3.96 -41.71
CA LYS A 679 10.17 4.05 -42.88
C LYS A 679 9.67 2.65 -43.25
N MET A 680 8.39 2.55 -43.60
CA MET A 680 7.82 1.29 -44.07
C MET A 680 8.48 0.91 -45.41
N PRO A 681 9.06 -0.30 -45.53
CA PRO A 681 9.66 -0.76 -46.77
C PRO A 681 8.58 -0.95 -47.84
N ARG A 682 8.94 -0.77 -49.12
CA ARG A 682 8.06 -1.02 -50.27
C ARG A 682 8.18 -2.45 -50.82
N GLY A 683 8.98 -3.33 -50.18
CA GLY A 683 9.34 -4.67 -50.68
C GLY A 683 8.64 -5.86 -49.99
N GLY A 684 9.24 -7.05 -50.11
CA GLY A 684 8.64 -8.36 -49.81
C GLY A 684 8.50 -8.73 -48.32
N THR A 685 7.94 -9.93 -48.05
CA THR A 685 7.58 -10.42 -46.71
C THR A 685 8.71 -10.42 -45.67
N ARG A 686 9.96 -10.69 -46.09
CA ARG A 686 11.14 -10.68 -45.19
C ARG A 686 11.49 -9.26 -44.72
N GLU A 687 11.53 -8.29 -45.63
CA GLU A 687 11.79 -6.87 -45.29
C GLU A 687 10.67 -6.31 -44.40
N MET A 688 9.43 -6.73 -44.65
CA MET A 688 8.29 -6.35 -43.81
C MET A 688 8.40 -6.94 -42.41
N GLY A 689 8.84 -8.19 -42.28
CA GLY A 689 9.15 -8.83 -41.00
C GLY A 689 10.26 -8.11 -40.22
N GLU A 690 11.34 -7.74 -40.89
CA GLU A 690 12.43 -6.95 -40.30
C GLU A 690 11.97 -5.54 -39.88
N TYR A 691 11.13 -4.89 -40.69
CA TYR A 691 10.52 -3.61 -40.35
C TYR A 691 9.65 -3.70 -39.09
N PHE A 692 8.76 -4.71 -39.00
CA PHE A 692 7.93 -4.89 -37.81
C PHE A 692 8.78 -5.17 -36.56
N ARG A 693 9.85 -5.96 -36.70
CA ARG A 693 10.82 -6.21 -35.62
C ARG A 693 11.52 -4.92 -35.18
N LYS A 694 12.12 -4.17 -36.11
CA LYS A 694 12.78 -2.88 -35.81
C LYS A 694 11.83 -1.86 -35.20
N ARG A 695 10.60 -1.79 -35.72
CA ARG A 695 9.55 -0.91 -35.17
C ARG A 695 9.15 -1.32 -33.76
N TYR A 696 9.02 -2.61 -33.48
CA TYR A 696 8.74 -3.13 -32.15
C TYR A 696 9.88 -2.84 -31.17
N GLU A 697 11.14 -3.09 -31.57
CA GLU A 697 12.33 -2.82 -30.77
C GLU A 697 12.48 -1.33 -30.46
N LEU A 698 12.30 -0.45 -31.46
CA LEU A 698 12.33 1.00 -31.27
C LEU A 698 11.19 1.47 -30.35
N LYS A 699 9.99 0.93 -30.53
CA LYS A 699 8.84 1.24 -29.67
C LYS A 699 9.14 0.86 -28.22
N LYS A 700 9.66 -0.35 -28.01
CA LYS A 700 10.10 -0.84 -26.70
C LYS A 700 11.13 0.11 -26.07
N LEU A 701 12.18 0.48 -26.81
CA LEU A 701 13.22 1.40 -26.35
C LEU A 701 12.64 2.78 -25.95
N LYS A 702 11.74 3.35 -26.77
CA LYS A 702 11.06 4.63 -26.46
C LYS A 702 10.30 4.58 -25.14
N ASN A 703 9.58 3.49 -24.89
CA ASN A 703 8.79 3.32 -23.66
C ASN A 703 9.66 3.14 -22.43
N GLU A 704 10.70 2.34 -22.58
CA GLU A 704 11.72 2.08 -21.57
C GLU A 704 12.37 3.40 -21.14
N ASN A 705 12.82 4.21 -22.11
CA ASN A 705 13.38 5.54 -21.85
C ASN A 705 12.39 6.53 -21.26
N TYR A 706 11.16 6.57 -21.77
CA TYR A 706 10.12 7.44 -21.23
C TYR A 706 9.86 7.13 -19.75
N SER A 707 9.83 5.84 -19.40
CA SER A 707 9.63 5.40 -18.01
C SER A 707 10.78 5.81 -17.10
N LEU A 708 12.02 5.64 -17.56
CA LEU A 708 13.21 6.08 -16.81
C LEU A 708 13.28 7.61 -16.68
N TRP A 709 12.94 8.34 -17.74
CA TRP A 709 12.89 9.80 -17.74
C TRP A 709 11.84 10.32 -16.75
N CYS A 710 10.63 9.75 -16.73
CA CYS A 710 9.61 10.11 -15.74
C CYS A 710 10.06 9.81 -14.30
N SER A 711 10.71 8.66 -14.08
CA SER A 711 11.26 8.28 -12.78
C SER A 711 12.31 9.30 -12.30
N LEU A 712 13.26 9.67 -13.17
CA LEU A 712 14.27 10.68 -12.88
C LEU A 712 13.65 12.06 -12.63
N LEU A 713 12.66 12.46 -13.44
CA LEU A 713 11.94 13.72 -13.29
C LEU A 713 11.28 13.81 -11.90
N TYR A 714 10.62 12.75 -11.42
CA TYR A 714 10.00 12.74 -10.10
C TYR A 714 11.03 12.87 -8.99
N LYS A 715 12.13 12.12 -9.06
CA LYS A 715 13.23 12.21 -8.09
C LYS A 715 13.78 13.62 -7.97
N LEU A 716 14.17 14.22 -9.10
CA LEU A 716 14.76 15.56 -9.12
C LEU A 716 13.76 16.65 -8.74
N THR A 717 12.49 16.49 -9.12
CA THR A 717 11.41 17.41 -8.72
C THR A 717 11.21 17.40 -7.20
N ILE A 718 11.18 16.22 -6.58
CA ILE A 718 11.05 16.08 -5.13
C ILE A 718 12.30 16.60 -4.42
N ALA A 719 13.49 16.21 -4.87
CA ALA A 719 14.76 16.65 -4.29
C ALA A 719 14.90 18.18 -4.35
N ASN A 720 14.58 18.80 -5.49
CA ASN A 720 14.62 20.26 -5.63
C ASN A 720 13.57 20.98 -4.77
N HIS A 721 12.43 20.35 -4.47
CA HIS A 721 11.41 20.95 -3.62
C HIS A 721 11.83 21.00 -2.15
N PHE A 722 12.47 19.93 -1.66
CA PHE A 722 12.92 19.81 -0.27
C PHE A 722 14.40 20.16 -0.07
N ARG A 723 15.05 20.81 -1.04
CA ARG A 723 16.49 21.08 -1.05
C ARG A 723 17.00 21.84 0.18
N ASP A 724 16.14 22.69 0.76
CA ASP A 724 16.46 23.54 1.91
C ASP A 724 15.70 23.09 3.19
N ASP A 725 15.04 21.93 3.16
CA ASP A 725 14.31 21.36 4.30
C ASP A 725 15.06 20.17 4.92
N ILE A 726 14.94 19.99 6.23
CA ILE A 726 15.26 18.72 6.89
C ILE A 726 14.10 17.76 6.66
N ILE A 727 14.39 16.57 6.15
CA ILE A 727 13.40 15.56 5.80
C ILE A 727 13.62 14.23 6.54
N TRP A 728 12.53 13.51 6.76
CA TRP A 728 12.53 12.18 7.38
C TRP A 728 11.88 11.14 6.48
N PHE A 729 12.43 9.94 6.50
CA PHE A 729 11.88 8.77 5.81
C PHE A 729 11.21 7.82 6.81
N PRO A 730 9.87 7.74 6.84
CA PRO A 730 9.19 6.72 7.63
C PRO A 730 9.33 5.33 6.98
N HIS A 731 9.47 4.26 7.79
CA HIS A 731 9.88 2.93 7.31
C HIS A 731 8.92 1.78 7.67
N ASN A 732 8.36 1.08 6.68
CA ASN A 732 7.56 -0.14 6.88
C ASN A 732 8.41 -1.42 6.71
N LEU A 733 7.79 -2.57 6.98
CA LEU A 733 8.41 -3.90 6.84
C LEU A 733 7.75 -4.67 5.69
N ASP A 734 8.47 -5.53 5.00
CA ASP A 734 7.86 -6.63 4.25
C ASP A 734 7.44 -7.78 5.18
N PHE A 735 6.75 -8.79 4.64
CA PHE A 735 6.27 -9.92 5.43
C PHE A 735 7.38 -10.74 6.10
N ARG A 736 8.65 -10.55 5.69
CA ARG A 736 9.84 -11.27 6.18
C ARG A 736 10.61 -10.46 7.21
N GLY A 737 10.22 -9.19 7.41
CA GLY A 737 10.84 -8.26 8.34
C GLY A 737 11.72 -7.20 7.66
N ARG A 738 12.07 -7.33 6.37
CA ARG A 738 12.99 -6.35 5.73
C ARG A 738 12.37 -4.97 5.71
N VAL A 739 13.17 -3.98 6.06
CA VAL A 739 12.74 -2.59 6.25
C VAL A 739 12.78 -1.81 4.93
N TYR A 740 11.77 -0.99 4.65
CA TYR A 740 11.66 -0.14 3.46
C TYR A 740 11.10 1.26 3.80
N PRO A 741 11.63 2.37 3.25
CA PRO A 741 10.98 3.67 3.27
C PRO A 741 9.59 3.59 2.65
N CYS A 742 8.63 4.31 3.24
CA CYS A 742 7.29 4.47 2.69
C CYS A 742 7.26 5.35 1.42
N PRO A 743 7.99 6.49 1.35
CA PRO A 743 8.05 7.30 0.13
C PRO A 743 8.76 6.54 -1.00
N PRO A 744 8.11 6.26 -2.16
CA PRO A 744 8.65 5.34 -3.16
C PRO A 744 9.55 6.01 -4.20
N HIS A 745 9.47 7.33 -4.36
CA HIS A 745 10.13 8.03 -5.47
C HIS A 745 11.55 8.49 -5.14
N PHE A 746 11.73 9.21 -4.04
CA PHE A 746 13.02 9.75 -3.59
C PHE A 746 13.27 9.30 -2.15
N ASN A 747 14.30 8.47 -1.96
CA ASN A 747 14.74 7.91 -0.68
C ASN A 747 16.14 7.28 -0.85
N HIS A 748 16.82 6.96 0.27
CA HIS A 748 18.19 6.44 0.29
C HIS A 748 18.35 5.00 -0.21
N MET A 749 17.26 4.23 -0.33
CA MET A 749 17.30 2.91 -1.00
C MET A 749 17.17 3.01 -2.53
N GLY A 750 17.03 4.23 -3.07
CA GLY A 750 17.05 4.50 -4.50
C GLY A 750 18.37 4.14 -5.17
N ASP A 751 18.45 4.52 -6.45
CA ASP A 751 19.67 4.40 -7.26
C ASP A 751 20.72 5.45 -6.86
N ASP A 752 21.90 5.37 -7.48
CA ASP A 752 23.06 6.25 -7.26
C ASP A 752 22.68 7.74 -7.21
N VAL A 753 21.80 8.20 -8.12
CA VAL A 753 21.29 9.57 -8.14
C VAL A 753 20.60 9.94 -6.83
N CYS A 754 19.71 9.09 -6.30
CA CYS A 754 19.04 9.36 -5.03
C CYS A 754 20.04 9.41 -3.86
N ARG A 755 21.01 8.49 -3.84
CA ARG A 755 22.00 8.39 -2.75
C ARG A 755 22.98 9.55 -2.75
N GLY A 756 23.46 9.97 -3.92
CA GLY A 756 24.34 11.13 -4.07
C GLY A 756 23.67 12.48 -3.77
N LEU A 757 22.33 12.52 -3.68
CA LEU A 757 21.57 13.73 -3.32
C LEU A 757 21.21 13.83 -1.83
N LEU A 758 21.43 12.77 -1.04
CA LEU A 758 21.00 12.70 0.36
C LEU A 758 22.20 12.75 1.31
N LEU A 759 22.11 13.60 2.34
CA LEU A 759 23.08 13.73 3.41
C LEU A 759 22.38 13.59 4.77
N PHE A 760 23.12 13.27 5.82
CA PHE A 760 22.58 13.35 7.18
C PHE A 760 22.36 14.82 7.57
N ALA A 761 21.19 15.12 8.14
CA ALA A 761 20.89 16.49 8.56
C ALA A 761 21.80 16.96 9.72
N LYS A 762 22.11 16.08 10.68
CA LYS A 762 23.11 16.33 11.71
C LYS A 762 24.49 16.01 11.14
N GLY A 763 25.41 16.95 11.22
CA GLY A 763 26.84 16.69 10.96
C GLY A 763 27.54 16.17 12.21
N GLN A 764 28.67 15.50 12.03
CA GLN A 764 29.58 15.15 13.12
C GLN A 764 31.02 15.52 12.73
N PRO A 765 31.85 15.94 13.70
CA PRO A 765 33.27 16.16 13.44
C PRO A 765 33.91 14.86 12.94
N LEU A 766 34.81 14.96 11.95
CA LEU A 766 35.51 13.80 11.39
C LEU A 766 36.40 13.10 12.43
N GLY A 767 36.96 13.85 13.37
CA GLY A 767 37.99 13.35 14.29
C GLY A 767 39.23 12.84 13.55
N GLU A 768 40.07 12.10 14.25
CA GLU A 768 41.38 11.67 13.75
C GLU A 768 41.30 10.76 12.50
N LYS A 769 40.26 9.91 12.40
CA LYS A 769 40.14 8.88 11.35
C LYS A 769 39.06 9.16 10.30
N GLY A 770 38.21 10.18 10.51
CA GLY A 770 37.06 10.40 9.62
C GLY A 770 37.46 10.68 8.19
N LEU A 771 38.52 11.48 7.96
CA LEU A 771 39.00 11.76 6.61
C LEU A 771 39.53 10.50 5.90
N ASP A 772 40.20 9.61 6.62
CA ASP A 772 40.67 8.34 6.08
C ASP A 772 39.50 7.44 5.68
N TRP A 773 38.45 7.38 6.51
CA TRP A 773 37.23 6.65 6.19
C TRP A 773 36.50 7.22 4.98
N LEU A 774 36.44 8.55 4.82
CA LEU A 774 35.89 9.17 3.59
C LEU A 774 36.70 8.77 2.35
N LYS A 775 38.03 8.79 2.43
CA LYS A 775 38.91 8.38 1.32
C LYS A 775 38.76 6.91 0.97
N VAL A 776 38.72 6.02 1.97
CA VAL A 776 38.47 4.58 1.75
C VAL A 776 37.09 4.39 1.12
N HIS A 777 36.07 5.09 1.62
CA HIS A 777 34.72 5.03 1.08
C HIS A 777 34.65 5.51 -0.37
N LEU A 778 35.34 6.60 -0.71
CA LEU A 778 35.46 7.08 -2.09
C LEU A 778 35.99 5.98 -3.02
N ILE A 779 37.07 5.29 -2.62
CA ILE A 779 37.63 4.20 -3.44
C ILE A 779 36.65 3.02 -3.52
N ASN A 780 35.92 2.71 -2.46
CA ASN A 780 34.88 1.68 -2.51
C ASN A 780 33.81 1.99 -3.57
N LEU A 781 33.35 3.24 -3.65
CA LEU A 781 32.34 3.70 -4.61
C LEU A 781 32.80 3.60 -6.08
N THR A 782 34.10 3.80 -6.33
CA THR A 782 34.67 3.63 -7.68
C THR A 782 34.62 2.19 -8.19
N GLY A 783 34.51 1.22 -7.27
CA GLY A 783 34.48 -0.19 -7.60
C GLY A 783 35.84 -0.82 -7.96
N ILE A 784 36.93 -0.05 -7.89
CA ILE A 784 38.31 -0.52 -8.06
C ILE A 784 38.89 -1.00 -6.72
N MET A 785 40.06 -1.63 -6.72
CA MET A 785 40.78 -2.06 -5.49
C MET A 785 39.96 -2.96 -4.54
N LYS A 786 38.94 -3.67 -5.06
CA LYS A 786 38.04 -4.55 -4.28
C LYS A 786 38.77 -5.69 -3.55
N HIS A 787 39.93 -6.10 -4.05
CA HIS A 787 40.76 -7.17 -3.47
C HIS A 787 41.87 -6.65 -2.55
N GLU A 788 41.98 -5.33 -2.40
CA GLU A 788 43.05 -4.70 -1.63
C GLU A 788 42.59 -4.34 -0.23
N THR A 789 43.58 -4.17 0.65
CA THR A 789 43.39 -3.80 2.05
C THR A 789 42.93 -2.34 2.21
N PHE A 790 42.34 -1.99 3.35
CA PHE A 790 41.97 -0.60 3.63
C PHE A 790 43.16 0.36 3.54
N ALA A 791 44.34 -0.05 4.00
CA ALA A 791 45.56 0.76 3.92
C ALA A 791 46.01 1.00 2.46
N ALA A 792 45.91 -0.03 1.60
CA ALA A 792 46.20 0.10 0.19
C ALA A 792 45.18 1.02 -0.52
N ARG A 793 43.89 0.91 -0.19
CA ARG A 793 42.83 1.81 -0.70
C ARG A 793 43.09 3.26 -0.30
N LEU A 794 43.45 3.50 0.97
CA LEU A 794 43.78 4.83 1.47
C LEU A 794 45.02 5.41 0.77
N THR A 795 46.08 4.60 0.60
CA THR A 795 47.29 4.99 -0.12
C THR A 795 46.98 5.37 -1.56
N PHE A 796 46.14 4.58 -2.23
CA PHE A 796 45.68 4.87 -3.58
C PHE A 796 44.88 6.17 -3.64
N ALA A 797 43.93 6.39 -2.72
CA ALA A 797 43.16 7.63 -2.61
C ALA A 797 44.07 8.87 -2.47
N ASN A 798 45.11 8.78 -1.63
CA ASN A 798 46.09 9.85 -1.46
C ASN A 798 46.87 10.13 -2.76
N SER A 799 47.19 9.10 -3.55
CA SER A 799 47.93 9.26 -4.81
C SER A 799 47.11 9.97 -5.91
N ILE A 800 45.78 9.94 -5.84
CA ILE A 800 44.88 10.56 -6.82
C ILE A 800 44.19 11.82 -6.28
N THR A 801 44.72 12.43 -5.21
CA THR A 801 44.09 13.59 -4.54
C THR A 801 43.78 14.74 -5.51
N GLU A 802 44.63 14.98 -6.51
CA GLU A 802 44.37 16.02 -7.53
C GLU A 802 43.12 15.75 -8.37
N ASP A 803 42.84 14.48 -8.72
CA ASP A 803 41.63 14.10 -9.47
C ASP A 803 40.37 14.21 -8.63
N ILE A 804 40.49 13.94 -7.32
CA ILE A 804 39.42 14.12 -6.34
C ILE A 804 39.06 15.61 -6.26
N LEU A 805 40.06 16.48 -6.07
CA LEU A 805 39.87 17.92 -5.98
C LEU A 805 39.39 18.55 -7.30
N ASP A 806 39.89 18.09 -8.46
CA ASP A 806 39.39 18.54 -9.77
C ASP A 806 37.93 18.13 -10.00
N SER A 807 37.57 16.89 -9.62
CA SER A 807 36.19 16.41 -9.72
C SER A 807 35.23 17.24 -8.86
N ALA A 808 35.66 17.62 -7.65
CA ALA A 808 34.86 18.47 -6.75
C ALA A 808 34.71 19.91 -7.28
N ALA A 809 35.81 20.52 -7.74
CA ALA A 809 35.82 21.93 -8.15
C ALA A 809 35.24 22.16 -9.56
N LYS A 810 35.47 21.23 -10.49
CA LYS A 810 35.10 21.35 -11.91
C LYS A 810 34.39 20.07 -12.42
N PRO A 811 33.25 19.67 -11.82
CA PRO A 811 32.61 18.38 -12.09
C PRO A 811 32.21 18.15 -13.55
N LEU A 812 31.86 19.21 -14.28
CA LEU A 812 31.41 19.13 -15.68
C LEU A 812 32.47 19.55 -16.70
N THR A 813 33.46 20.34 -16.30
CA THR A 813 34.43 20.98 -17.21
C THR A 813 35.88 20.55 -16.99
N GLY A 814 36.18 19.87 -15.88
CA GLY A 814 37.50 19.32 -15.56
C GLY A 814 37.76 17.97 -16.25
N ARG A 815 38.58 17.13 -15.60
CA ARG A 815 38.95 15.79 -16.08
C ARG A 815 37.82 14.78 -15.96
N ARG A 816 36.75 15.10 -15.19
CA ARG A 816 35.55 14.26 -15.00
C ARG A 816 35.88 12.83 -14.53
N TRP A 817 36.92 12.66 -13.72
CA TRP A 817 37.37 11.35 -13.22
C TRP A 817 36.25 10.57 -12.54
N TRP A 818 35.42 11.25 -11.74
CA TRP A 818 34.27 10.67 -11.04
C TRP A 818 33.29 9.90 -11.96
N THR A 819 33.21 10.24 -13.24
CA THR A 819 32.31 9.58 -14.22
C THR A 819 32.77 8.16 -14.62
N LEU A 820 33.99 7.78 -14.25
CA LEU A 820 34.55 6.45 -14.49
C LEU A 820 34.18 5.44 -13.36
N SER A 821 33.60 5.93 -12.28
CA SER A 821 33.16 5.17 -11.10
C SER A 821 31.99 4.21 -11.39
N GLU A 822 31.87 3.11 -10.64
CA GLU A 822 30.65 2.28 -10.62
C GLU A 822 29.44 3.06 -10.08
N GLU A 823 29.64 3.89 -9.06
CA GLU A 823 28.62 4.76 -8.44
C GLU A 823 29.04 6.24 -8.62
N PRO A 824 28.81 6.84 -9.80
CA PRO A 824 29.40 8.13 -10.15
C PRO A 824 28.89 9.31 -9.29
N TRP A 825 27.59 9.42 -9.02
CA TRP A 825 27.04 10.54 -8.27
C TRP A 825 27.44 10.51 -6.80
N GLN A 826 27.46 9.33 -6.17
CA GLN A 826 28.00 9.18 -4.82
C GLN A 826 29.50 9.50 -4.77
N THR A 827 30.29 9.07 -5.76
CA THR A 827 31.73 9.41 -5.85
C THR A 827 31.93 10.91 -5.96
N LEU A 828 31.13 11.60 -6.80
CA LEU A 828 31.23 13.05 -6.92
C LEU A 828 30.89 13.77 -5.61
N ALA A 829 29.81 13.36 -4.94
CA ALA A 829 29.41 13.93 -3.66
C ALA A 829 30.47 13.69 -2.57
N CYS A 830 31.11 12.51 -2.55
CA CYS A 830 32.21 12.21 -1.64
C CYS A 830 33.49 13.02 -1.97
N CYS A 831 33.81 13.24 -3.26
CA CYS A 831 34.88 14.16 -3.67
C CYS A 831 34.65 15.58 -3.12
N MET A 832 33.41 16.07 -3.20
CA MET A 832 33.05 17.39 -2.65
C MET A 832 33.21 17.44 -1.13
N GLU A 833 32.80 16.40 -0.41
CA GLU A 833 32.98 16.31 1.05
C GLU A 833 34.47 16.29 1.45
N ILE A 834 35.31 15.50 0.76
CA ILE A 834 36.75 15.44 1.01
C ILE A 834 37.41 16.78 0.73
N ALA A 835 37.04 17.45 -0.38
CA ALA A 835 37.56 18.77 -0.71
C ALA A 835 37.17 19.81 0.35
N ALA A 836 35.94 19.76 0.87
CA ALA A 836 35.49 20.64 1.95
C ALA A 836 36.25 20.37 3.26
N ALA A 837 36.48 19.09 3.60
CA ALA A 837 37.22 18.69 4.80
C ALA A 837 38.69 19.13 4.76
N ILE A 838 39.37 18.97 3.61
CA ILE A 838 40.77 19.39 3.45
C ILE A 838 40.92 20.91 3.54
N ASN A 839 39.94 21.66 3.04
CA ASN A 839 39.95 23.13 3.06
C ASN A 839 39.33 23.73 4.34
N CYS A 840 39.03 22.92 5.36
CA CYS A 840 38.46 23.40 6.61
C CYS A 840 39.48 24.26 7.39
N PRO A 841 39.18 25.52 7.73
CA PRO A 841 40.13 26.41 8.41
C PRO A 841 40.59 25.90 9.78
N ASP A 842 39.71 25.21 10.50
CA ASP A 842 39.95 24.71 11.85
C ASP A 842 40.59 23.31 11.89
N GLY A 843 41.08 22.82 10.75
CA GLY A 843 41.60 21.45 10.60
C GLY A 843 40.53 20.46 10.14
N CYS A 844 40.96 19.41 9.43
CA CYS A 844 40.04 18.43 8.85
C CYS A 844 39.33 17.59 9.92
N GLU A 845 39.96 17.37 11.07
CA GLU A 845 39.41 16.67 12.23
C GLU A 845 38.17 17.36 12.82
N ASN A 846 38.08 18.69 12.71
CA ASN A 846 36.98 19.48 13.24
C ASN A 846 35.86 19.73 12.21
N PHE A 847 36.10 19.38 10.94
CA PHE A 847 35.12 19.51 9.87
C PHE A 847 33.85 18.73 10.19
N GLN A 848 32.71 19.41 10.19
CA GLN A 848 31.40 18.81 10.42
C GLN A 848 30.92 18.09 9.15
N SER A 849 31.15 16.79 9.09
CA SER A 849 30.76 15.97 7.94
C SER A 849 29.34 15.46 8.08
N HIS A 850 28.59 15.62 6.99
CA HIS A 850 27.21 15.16 6.84
C HIS A 850 27.11 13.93 5.93
N PHE A 851 28.20 13.57 5.26
CA PHE A 851 28.24 12.49 4.29
C PHE A 851 28.14 11.10 4.95
N PRO A 852 27.20 10.24 4.51
CA PRO A 852 27.10 8.87 5.01
C PRO A 852 28.24 8.01 4.47
N VAL A 853 28.87 7.20 5.33
CA VAL A 853 29.85 6.18 4.94
C VAL A 853 29.22 4.80 5.06
N HIS A 854 29.33 4.01 3.98
CA HIS A 854 28.69 2.70 3.86
C HIS A 854 29.65 1.56 4.18
N GLN A 855 29.14 0.51 4.83
CA GLN A 855 29.80 -0.78 5.04
C GLN A 855 28.88 -1.90 4.57
N ASP A 856 29.33 -2.68 3.58
CA ASP A 856 28.48 -3.66 2.88
C ASP A 856 28.89 -5.09 3.21
N GLY A 857 27.90 -5.96 3.42
CA GLY A 857 28.14 -7.40 3.52
C GLY A 857 28.61 -7.97 2.18
N SER A 858 29.69 -8.75 2.18
CA SER A 858 30.30 -9.31 0.95
C SER A 858 29.31 -10.14 0.12
N CYS A 859 28.70 -11.14 0.75
CA CYS A 859 27.54 -11.88 0.25
C CYS A 859 26.68 -12.31 1.43
N ASN A 860 25.85 -11.39 1.92
CA ASN A 860 25.18 -11.52 3.21
C ASN A 860 24.36 -12.81 3.38
N GLY A 861 23.62 -13.23 2.35
CA GLY A 861 22.91 -14.51 2.38
C GLY A 861 23.81 -15.73 2.63
N LEU A 862 25.00 -15.79 2.01
CA LEU A 862 25.98 -16.85 2.26
C LEU A 862 26.67 -16.69 3.62
N GLN A 863 26.89 -15.47 4.10
CA GLN A 863 27.38 -15.24 5.48
C GLN A 863 26.42 -15.85 6.50
N HIS A 864 25.12 -15.63 6.37
CA HIS A 864 24.13 -16.25 7.24
C HIS A 864 24.12 -17.78 7.12
N TYR A 865 24.21 -18.34 5.92
CA TYR A 865 24.29 -19.80 5.76
C TYR A 865 25.56 -20.41 6.37
N ALA A 866 26.72 -19.79 6.16
CA ALA A 866 27.98 -20.25 6.73
C ALA A 866 27.96 -20.21 8.26
N ALA A 867 27.37 -19.15 8.84
CA ALA A 867 27.18 -19.04 10.28
C ALA A 867 26.18 -20.07 10.85
N LEU A 868 25.06 -20.33 10.17
CA LEU A 868 24.08 -21.36 10.55
C LEU A 868 24.67 -22.78 10.48
N GLY A 869 25.43 -23.05 9.42
CA GLY A 869 26.05 -24.36 9.18
C GLY A 869 27.35 -24.57 9.94
N ARG A 870 27.92 -23.53 10.58
CA ARG A 870 29.31 -23.49 11.08
C ARG A 870 30.31 -24.02 10.04
N ASP A 871 30.15 -23.55 8.80
CA ASP A 871 30.93 -24.01 7.64
C ASP A 871 32.23 -23.21 7.50
N ARG A 872 33.38 -23.78 7.86
CA ARG A 872 34.65 -23.04 7.90
C ARG A 872 35.15 -22.61 6.53
N GLU A 873 35.06 -23.47 5.52
CA GLU A 873 35.44 -23.12 4.14
C GLU A 873 34.52 -22.02 3.58
N GLY A 874 33.20 -22.19 3.79
CA GLY A 874 32.23 -21.19 3.39
C GLY A 874 32.43 -19.86 4.12
N ALA A 875 32.69 -19.89 5.43
CA ALA A 875 32.96 -18.73 6.28
C ALA A 875 34.18 -17.93 5.82
N PHE A 876 35.25 -18.62 5.40
CA PHE A 876 36.43 -17.99 4.83
C PHE A 876 36.09 -17.22 3.55
N GLN A 877 35.40 -17.86 2.60
CA GLN A 877 35.05 -17.26 1.30
C GLN A 877 34.17 -16.01 1.38
N VAL A 878 33.46 -15.82 2.51
CA VAL A 878 32.52 -14.71 2.73
C VAL A 878 32.95 -13.78 3.88
N ASN A 879 34.24 -13.81 4.23
CA ASN A 879 34.86 -12.91 5.21
C ASN A 879 34.32 -13.02 6.64
N LEU A 880 33.83 -14.19 7.06
CA LEU A 880 33.55 -14.43 8.49
C LEU A 880 34.83 -14.75 9.27
N CYS A 881 35.79 -15.40 8.63
CA CYS A 881 37.11 -15.65 9.21
C CYS A 881 37.98 -14.38 9.14
N GLN A 882 38.92 -14.26 10.08
CA GLN A 882 39.93 -13.20 10.03
C GLN A 882 40.94 -13.46 8.90
N ASP A 883 41.23 -12.43 8.12
CA ASP A 883 42.25 -12.42 7.07
C ASP A 883 42.80 -10.98 6.89
N ASP A 884 43.99 -10.85 6.33
CA ASP A 884 44.64 -9.59 6.01
C ASP A 884 44.06 -8.95 4.74
N ARG A 885 43.51 -9.76 3.82
CA ARG A 885 42.86 -9.29 2.58
C ARG A 885 41.40 -9.74 2.49
N PRO A 886 40.55 -8.97 1.79
CA PRO A 886 39.16 -9.36 1.56
C PRO A 886 39.09 -10.57 0.61
N GLN A 887 38.32 -11.58 0.99
CA GLN A 887 37.95 -12.71 0.15
C GLN A 887 36.80 -12.32 -0.79
N ASP A 888 36.82 -12.87 -2.01
CA ASP A 888 35.83 -12.60 -3.06
C ASP A 888 35.23 -13.91 -3.59
N VAL A 889 34.15 -14.36 -2.94
CA VAL A 889 33.40 -15.57 -3.31
C VAL A 889 33.07 -15.65 -4.80
N TYR A 890 32.84 -14.53 -5.47
CA TYR A 890 32.51 -14.50 -6.89
C TYR A 890 33.71 -14.89 -7.76
N SER A 891 34.91 -14.43 -7.42
CA SER A 891 36.14 -14.84 -8.09
C SER A 891 36.48 -16.30 -7.79
N GLY A 892 36.30 -16.74 -6.54
CA GLY A 892 36.48 -18.15 -6.16
C GLY A 892 35.57 -19.09 -6.97
N VAL A 893 34.28 -18.75 -7.11
CA VAL A 893 33.35 -19.51 -7.95
C VAL A 893 33.72 -19.45 -9.43
N ALA A 894 34.11 -18.28 -9.94
CA ALA A 894 34.54 -18.14 -11.34
C ALA A 894 35.74 -19.03 -11.66
N GLN A 895 36.73 -19.10 -10.76
CA GLN A 895 37.91 -19.98 -10.90
C GLN A 895 37.53 -21.46 -10.90
N LEU A 896 36.61 -21.89 -10.04
CA LEU A 896 36.11 -23.28 -10.05
C LEU A 896 35.35 -23.61 -11.33
N VAL A 897 34.52 -22.68 -11.83
CA VAL A 897 33.81 -22.85 -13.10
C VAL A 897 34.81 -22.95 -14.25
N GLU A 898 35.85 -22.12 -14.24
CA GLU A 898 36.90 -22.14 -15.25
C GLU A 898 37.70 -23.44 -15.22
N LYS A 899 38.06 -23.95 -14.05
CA LYS A 899 38.70 -25.26 -13.91
C LYS A 899 37.86 -26.38 -14.53
N LYS A 900 36.57 -26.42 -14.22
CA LYS A 900 35.61 -27.40 -14.79
C LYS A 900 35.43 -27.22 -16.30
N ARG A 901 35.50 -25.98 -16.80
CA ARG A 901 35.46 -25.68 -18.24
C ARG A 901 36.69 -26.23 -18.95
N VAL A 902 37.89 -25.99 -18.41
CA VAL A 902 39.15 -26.51 -18.97
C VAL A 902 39.14 -28.04 -19.02
N GLU A 903 38.66 -28.70 -17.96
CA GLU A 903 38.51 -30.17 -17.93
C GLU A 903 37.54 -30.67 -19.02
N ASP A 904 36.36 -30.07 -19.14
CA ASP A 904 35.39 -30.44 -20.19
C ASP A 904 35.91 -30.14 -21.60
N ALA A 905 36.65 -29.05 -21.79
CA ALA A 905 37.26 -28.68 -23.06
C ALA A 905 38.30 -29.73 -23.49
N LYS A 906 39.13 -30.22 -22.55
CA LYS A 906 40.05 -31.35 -22.78
C LYS A 906 39.32 -32.64 -23.15
N ASN A 907 38.11 -32.84 -22.63
CA ASN A 907 37.25 -33.98 -22.96
C ASN A 907 36.44 -33.79 -24.26
N GLY A 908 36.75 -32.78 -25.08
CA GLY A 908 36.13 -32.56 -26.39
C GLY A 908 34.79 -31.82 -26.37
N ASN A 909 34.43 -31.13 -25.28
CA ASN A 909 33.19 -30.34 -25.24
C ASN A 909 33.34 -29.03 -26.03
N GLU A 910 32.67 -28.94 -27.18
CA GLU A 910 32.72 -27.78 -28.09
C GLU A 910 32.33 -26.45 -27.41
N ILE A 911 31.29 -26.45 -26.56
CA ILE A 911 30.84 -25.25 -25.85
C ILE A 911 31.89 -24.80 -24.83
N ALA A 912 32.54 -25.75 -24.15
CA ALA A 912 33.58 -25.44 -23.18
C ALA A 912 34.82 -24.83 -23.86
N ILE A 913 35.18 -25.30 -25.06
CA ILE A 913 36.27 -24.74 -25.87
C ILE A 913 35.94 -23.30 -26.30
N GLN A 914 34.73 -23.05 -26.79
CA GLN A 914 34.29 -21.71 -27.22
C GLN A 914 34.19 -20.69 -26.07
N LEU A 915 34.14 -21.16 -24.82
CA LEU A 915 34.06 -20.32 -23.61
C LEU A 915 35.42 -19.90 -23.04
N ASP A 916 36.52 -20.20 -23.73
CA ASP A 916 37.87 -19.83 -23.30
C ASP A 916 38.01 -18.32 -23.11
N GLY A 917 38.54 -17.90 -21.95
CA GLY A 917 38.69 -16.48 -21.59
C GLY A 917 37.40 -15.71 -21.27
N ILE A 918 36.22 -16.34 -21.34
CA ILE A 918 34.91 -15.70 -21.09
C ILE A 918 34.48 -15.80 -19.62
N VAL A 919 34.90 -16.84 -18.90
CA VAL A 919 34.50 -17.09 -17.50
C VAL A 919 35.15 -16.08 -16.55
N LYS A 920 34.51 -14.93 -16.39
CA LYS A 920 34.95 -13.83 -15.52
C LYS A 920 33.99 -13.62 -14.35
N ARG A 921 34.48 -13.01 -13.26
CA ARG A 921 33.68 -12.61 -12.08
C ARG A 921 32.35 -11.97 -12.46
N LYS A 922 32.35 -11.02 -13.39
CA LYS A 922 31.15 -10.28 -13.85
C LYS A 922 30.05 -11.20 -14.41
N VAL A 923 30.42 -12.29 -15.07
CA VAL A 923 29.49 -13.24 -15.70
C VAL A 923 28.72 -14.05 -14.64
N VAL A 924 29.40 -14.48 -13.58
CA VAL A 924 28.81 -15.36 -12.53
C VAL A 924 28.26 -14.58 -11.33
N LYS A 925 28.73 -13.35 -11.07
CA LYS A 925 28.40 -12.54 -9.87
C LYS A 925 26.90 -12.51 -9.57
N GLN A 926 26.09 -12.12 -10.56
CA GLN A 926 24.64 -11.98 -10.36
C GLN A 926 23.98 -13.32 -10.01
N THR A 927 24.41 -14.42 -10.64
CA THR A 927 23.87 -15.75 -10.37
C THR A 927 24.29 -16.27 -9.01
N VAL A 928 25.55 -16.10 -8.61
CA VAL A 928 26.02 -16.47 -7.27
C VAL A 928 25.25 -15.69 -6.19
N MET A 929 25.13 -14.37 -6.37
CA MET A 929 24.43 -13.48 -5.43
C MET A 929 22.94 -13.83 -5.28
N THR A 930 22.28 -14.28 -6.34
CA THR A 930 20.81 -14.48 -6.34
C THR A 930 20.38 -15.93 -6.11
N THR A 931 21.27 -16.91 -6.26
CA THR A 931 20.98 -18.33 -5.99
C THR A 931 20.60 -18.55 -4.53
N VAL A 932 21.29 -17.92 -3.58
CA VAL A 932 20.93 -17.98 -2.14
C VAL A 932 19.55 -17.40 -1.83
N TYR A 933 19.04 -16.55 -2.73
CA TYR A 933 17.72 -15.95 -2.65
C TYR A 933 16.66 -16.68 -3.50
N GLY A 934 16.93 -17.95 -3.88
CA GLY A 934 15.94 -18.83 -4.50
C GLY A 934 15.83 -18.70 -6.02
N VAL A 935 16.84 -18.13 -6.70
CA VAL A 935 16.87 -18.13 -8.16
C VAL A 935 16.97 -19.57 -8.70
N THR A 936 16.02 -19.90 -9.57
CA THR A 936 16.00 -21.20 -10.27
C THR A 936 17.04 -21.23 -11.39
N GLN A 937 17.42 -22.44 -11.84
CA GLN A 937 18.28 -22.62 -13.02
C GLN A 937 17.81 -21.85 -14.26
N PHE A 938 16.50 -21.69 -14.44
CA PHE A 938 15.94 -20.89 -15.53
C PHE A 938 16.28 -19.39 -15.39
N GLY A 939 16.08 -18.84 -14.18
CA GLY A 939 16.42 -17.44 -13.89
C GLY A 939 17.92 -17.18 -13.96
N ALA A 940 18.73 -18.10 -13.41
CA ALA A 940 20.19 -18.04 -13.48
C ALA A 940 20.71 -18.04 -14.93
N ARG A 941 20.17 -18.92 -15.79
CA ARG A 941 20.52 -18.94 -17.21
C ARG A 941 20.19 -17.61 -17.89
N GLN A 942 19.05 -16.97 -17.57
CA GLN A 942 18.71 -15.67 -18.14
C GLN A 942 19.69 -14.57 -17.69
N GLN A 943 20.11 -14.58 -16.43
CA GLN A 943 21.10 -13.63 -15.91
C GLN A 943 22.45 -13.80 -16.62
N ILE A 944 22.96 -15.03 -16.73
CA ILE A 944 24.22 -15.31 -17.44
C ILE A 944 24.08 -14.94 -18.91
N SER A 945 22.97 -15.29 -19.57
CA SER A 945 22.71 -14.92 -20.97
C SER A 945 22.73 -13.41 -21.17
N LYS A 946 22.22 -12.62 -20.22
CA LYS A 946 22.29 -11.16 -20.26
C LYS A 946 23.75 -10.66 -20.19
N GLN A 947 24.57 -11.26 -19.32
CA GLN A 947 25.99 -10.89 -19.21
C GLN A 947 26.79 -11.28 -20.46
N LEU A 948 26.54 -12.47 -21.03
CA LEU A 948 27.19 -12.90 -22.27
C LEU A 948 26.83 -11.98 -23.44
N LYS A 949 25.56 -11.57 -23.56
CA LYS A 949 25.12 -10.60 -24.57
C LYS A 949 25.80 -9.23 -24.45
N ALA A 950 26.16 -8.83 -23.23
CA ALA A 950 26.84 -7.56 -22.99
C ALA A 950 28.35 -7.61 -23.33
N LEU A 951 28.93 -8.80 -23.43
CA LEU A 951 30.33 -8.97 -23.85
C LEU A 951 30.50 -8.99 -25.38
N ASP A 952 29.41 -9.23 -26.12
CA ASP A 952 29.37 -9.36 -27.59
C ASP A 952 30.46 -10.27 -28.18
N SER A 953 30.89 -11.26 -27.40
CA SER A 953 32.05 -12.11 -27.69
C SER A 953 31.67 -13.47 -28.28
N LEU A 954 30.37 -13.76 -28.42
CA LEU A 954 29.86 -15.06 -28.87
C LEU A 954 28.69 -14.89 -29.85
N PRO A 955 28.65 -15.69 -30.94
CA PRO A 955 27.49 -15.78 -31.84
C PRO A 955 26.17 -16.07 -31.12
N ASP A 956 25.08 -15.47 -31.58
CA ASP A 956 23.74 -15.54 -30.94
C ASP A 956 23.20 -16.97 -30.83
N ASP A 957 23.54 -17.85 -31.77
CA ASP A 957 23.17 -19.26 -31.81
C ASP A 957 23.87 -20.07 -30.70
N VAL A 958 25.12 -19.73 -30.37
CA VAL A 958 25.93 -20.37 -29.32
C VAL A 958 25.54 -19.86 -27.93
N GLN A 959 25.16 -18.59 -27.79
CA GLN A 959 24.88 -17.95 -26.50
C GLN A 959 23.89 -18.71 -25.62
N PHE A 960 22.85 -19.32 -26.21
CA PHE A 960 21.87 -20.08 -25.43
C PHE A 960 22.52 -21.31 -24.78
N GLN A 961 23.31 -22.07 -25.52
CA GLN A 961 23.99 -23.27 -25.00
C GLN A 961 25.10 -22.90 -24.02
N ALA A 962 25.89 -21.87 -24.33
CA ALA A 962 26.90 -21.30 -23.43
C ALA A 962 26.29 -20.87 -22.09
N SER A 963 25.17 -20.13 -22.10
CA SER A 963 24.49 -19.72 -20.87
C SER A 963 23.97 -20.89 -20.04
N LYS A 964 23.50 -21.96 -20.70
CA LYS A 964 23.02 -23.19 -20.05
C LYS A 964 24.18 -23.98 -19.44
N TYR A 965 25.30 -24.07 -20.15
CA TYR A 965 26.53 -24.72 -19.68
C TYR A 965 27.09 -24.03 -18.44
N LEU A 966 27.32 -22.71 -18.52
CA LEU A 966 27.86 -21.92 -17.41
C LEU A 966 26.93 -21.92 -16.20
N MET A 967 25.60 -21.88 -16.42
CA MET A 967 24.63 -22.01 -15.32
C MET A 967 24.84 -23.32 -14.56
N ARG A 968 24.94 -24.47 -15.26
CA ARG A 968 25.15 -25.78 -14.61
C ARG A 968 26.45 -25.80 -13.82
N LYS A 969 27.57 -25.41 -14.45
CA LYS A 969 28.88 -25.38 -13.79
C LYS A 969 28.94 -24.42 -12.61
N THR A 970 28.22 -23.31 -12.66
CA THR A 970 28.10 -22.37 -11.54
C THR A 970 27.36 -23.01 -10.35
N PHE A 971 26.22 -23.67 -10.60
CA PHE A 971 25.48 -24.39 -9.55
C PHE A 971 26.30 -25.53 -8.95
N ASP A 972 27.01 -26.30 -9.77
CA ASP A 972 27.86 -27.39 -9.32
C ASP A 972 29.01 -26.87 -8.45
N SER A 973 29.59 -25.73 -8.81
CA SER A 973 30.68 -25.10 -8.06
C SER A 973 30.21 -24.49 -6.74
N LEU A 974 29.01 -23.89 -6.72
CA LEU A 974 28.39 -23.43 -5.48
C LEU A 974 28.04 -24.58 -4.54
N GLY A 975 27.48 -25.67 -5.07
CA GLY A 975 27.15 -26.85 -4.27
C GLY A 975 28.38 -27.54 -3.68
N GLN A 976 29.51 -27.47 -4.37
CA GLN A 976 30.80 -27.96 -3.89
C GLN A 976 31.38 -27.05 -2.80
N MET A 977 31.41 -25.74 -3.03
CA MET A 977 32.00 -24.76 -2.12
C MET A 977 31.16 -24.54 -0.84
N PHE A 978 29.85 -24.72 -0.91
CA PHE A 978 28.91 -24.46 0.20
C PHE A 978 28.00 -25.66 0.45
N ALA A 979 28.59 -26.84 0.65
CA ALA A 979 27.85 -28.09 0.83
C ALA A 979 26.91 -28.04 2.05
N LYS A 980 27.35 -27.46 3.16
CA LYS A 980 26.53 -27.30 4.38
C LYS A 980 25.38 -26.31 4.15
N ALA A 981 25.62 -25.19 3.48
CA ALA A 981 24.57 -24.25 3.09
C ALA A 981 23.50 -24.92 2.22
N LYS A 982 23.93 -25.72 1.23
CA LYS A 982 23.02 -26.48 0.36
C LYS A 982 22.18 -27.48 1.16
N ARG A 983 22.79 -28.22 2.09
CA ARG A 983 22.05 -29.15 2.98
C ARG A 983 20.99 -28.43 3.81
N ILE A 984 21.29 -27.23 4.32
CA ILE A 984 20.31 -26.41 5.06
C ILE A 984 19.20 -25.93 4.11
N GLN A 985 19.51 -25.45 2.90
CA GLN A 985 18.51 -25.04 1.91
C GLN A 985 17.56 -26.17 1.55
N ASP A 986 18.10 -27.37 1.30
CA ASP A 986 17.33 -28.55 0.94
C ASP A 986 16.42 -28.98 2.10
N TRP A 987 16.92 -28.95 3.34
CA TRP A 987 16.14 -29.21 4.55
C TRP A 987 14.97 -28.23 4.70
N LEU A 988 15.24 -26.92 4.62
CA LEU A 988 14.18 -25.91 4.69
C LEU A 988 13.13 -26.14 3.60
N ALA A 989 13.55 -26.36 2.36
CA ALA A 989 12.64 -26.62 1.24
C ALA A 989 11.77 -27.88 1.45
N GLU A 990 12.35 -28.94 2.01
CA GLU A 990 11.64 -30.16 2.40
C GLU A 990 10.58 -29.87 3.46
N LEU A 991 10.96 -29.21 4.57
CA LEU A 991 10.04 -28.84 5.66
C LEU A 991 8.84 -28.03 5.14
N SER A 992 9.09 -27.02 4.31
CA SER A 992 8.02 -26.20 3.73
C SER A 992 7.10 -27.00 2.80
N SER A 993 7.66 -27.95 2.04
CA SER A 993 6.86 -28.86 1.22
C SER A 993 5.94 -29.75 2.08
N LEU A 994 6.45 -30.29 3.19
CA LEU A 994 5.68 -31.11 4.13
C LEU A 994 4.59 -30.28 4.80
N VAL A 995 4.90 -29.06 5.27
CA VAL A 995 3.91 -28.15 5.87
C VAL A 995 2.79 -27.79 4.87
N ALA A 996 3.15 -27.51 3.61
CA ALA A 996 2.15 -27.16 2.61
C ALA A 996 1.30 -28.35 2.15
N LYS A 997 1.89 -29.54 1.96
CA LYS A 997 1.19 -30.71 1.40
C LYS A 997 0.52 -31.57 2.46
N ASP A 998 1.18 -31.81 3.58
CA ASP A 998 0.72 -32.77 4.58
C ASP A 998 -0.05 -32.09 5.69
N CYS A 999 0.41 -30.91 6.08
CA CYS A 999 -0.26 -30.06 7.05
C CYS A 999 -1.28 -29.12 6.37
N GLN A 1000 -1.34 -28.99 5.04
CA GLN A 1000 -2.30 -28.08 4.36
C GLN A 1000 -2.28 -26.63 4.92
N SER A 1001 -1.11 -26.16 5.37
CA SER A 1001 -0.94 -24.82 5.94
C SER A 1001 0.13 -24.04 5.21
N ALA A 1002 0.05 -22.71 5.24
CA ALA A 1002 1.15 -21.88 4.79
C ALA A 1002 2.34 -22.03 5.75
N MET A 1003 3.54 -21.97 5.20
CA MET A 1003 4.76 -22.00 6.01
C MET A 1003 4.83 -20.76 6.89
N SER A 1004 5.04 -20.97 8.19
CA SER A 1004 5.23 -19.90 9.18
C SER A 1004 6.38 -20.23 10.12
N TRP A 1005 7.00 -19.19 10.68
CA TRP A 1005 8.05 -19.29 11.69
C TRP A 1005 8.13 -18.01 12.51
N ARG A 1006 8.96 -18.02 13.56
CA ARG A 1006 9.34 -16.82 14.30
C ARG A 1006 10.82 -16.53 14.10
N THR A 1007 11.17 -15.27 13.90
CA THR A 1007 12.58 -14.86 13.88
C THR A 1007 13.19 -14.95 15.28
N PRO A 1008 14.52 -14.90 15.44
CA PRO A 1008 15.16 -14.84 16.76
C PRO A 1008 14.69 -13.64 17.61
N LEU A 1009 14.27 -12.54 16.96
CA LEU A 1009 13.64 -11.38 17.60
C LEU A 1009 12.14 -11.56 17.88
N GLN A 1010 11.62 -12.79 17.75
CA GLN A 1010 10.22 -13.16 17.97
C GLN A 1010 9.21 -12.53 17.00
N PHE A 1011 9.67 -12.02 15.85
CA PHE A 1011 8.79 -11.51 14.80
C PHE A 1011 8.11 -12.68 14.06
N PRO A 1012 6.77 -12.75 14.01
CA PRO A 1012 6.07 -13.83 13.30
C PRO A 1012 6.09 -13.60 11.80
N VAL A 1013 6.48 -14.62 11.04
CA VAL A 1013 6.52 -14.60 9.57
C VAL A 1013 5.59 -15.68 9.01
N VAL A 1014 4.79 -15.32 8.01
CA VAL A 1014 3.92 -16.25 7.28
C VAL A 1014 4.08 -16.01 5.77
N GLN A 1015 4.24 -17.09 5.01
CA GLN A 1015 4.33 -16.98 3.55
C GLN A 1015 2.95 -16.81 2.90
N PRO A 1016 2.73 -15.74 2.11
CA PRO A 1016 1.40 -15.43 1.55
C PRO A 1016 1.06 -16.24 0.29
N TYR A 1017 1.73 -17.37 0.03
CA TYR A 1017 1.60 -18.09 -1.24
C TYR A 1017 0.46 -19.11 -1.21
N TYR A 1018 -0.68 -18.71 -1.76
CA TYR A 1018 -1.87 -19.56 -1.90
C TYR A 1018 -2.21 -19.76 -3.38
N LYS A 1019 -2.83 -20.90 -3.70
CA LYS A 1019 -3.47 -21.08 -5.00
C LYS A 1019 -4.74 -20.22 -5.03
N PRO A 1020 -5.04 -19.54 -6.15
CA PRO A 1020 -6.36 -18.98 -6.36
C PRO A 1020 -7.36 -20.13 -6.19
N ALA A 1021 -8.34 -19.99 -5.30
CA ALA A 1021 -9.36 -21.03 -5.12
C ALA A 1021 -10.19 -21.16 -6.43
N ARG A 1022 -11.20 -22.05 -6.54
CA ARG A 1022 -12.31 -21.93 -7.54
C ARG A 1022 -13.67 -21.93 -6.83
N VAL A 1023 -14.49 -20.87 -6.95
CA VAL A 1023 -15.83 -20.77 -6.35
C VAL A 1023 -16.83 -20.43 -7.45
N ALA A 1024 -18.01 -21.05 -7.37
CA ALA A 1024 -19.10 -20.93 -8.33
C ALA A 1024 -19.70 -19.51 -8.38
N ALA A 1025 -20.20 -19.14 -9.56
CA ALA A 1025 -20.67 -17.79 -9.91
C ALA A 1025 -21.89 -17.26 -9.12
N SER A 1026 -22.46 -18.03 -8.18
CA SER A 1026 -23.73 -17.79 -7.47
C SER A 1026 -23.62 -17.01 -6.15
N VAL A 1027 -22.42 -16.59 -5.76
CA VAL A 1027 -22.10 -16.12 -4.38
C VAL A 1027 -22.39 -14.63 -4.13
N LEU A 1028 -22.46 -13.79 -5.16
CA LEU A 1028 -22.48 -12.32 -5.02
C LEU A 1028 -23.86 -11.64 -5.10
N GLY A 1029 -24.96 -12.39 -5.20
CA GLY A 1029 -26.30 -11.80 -5.30
C GLY A 1029 -26.46 -10.85 -6.51
N ASP A 1030 -27.56 -10.08 -6.56
CA ASP A 1030 -28.01 -9.26 -7.70
C ASP A 1030 -27.05 -8.12 -8.16
N TYR A 1031 -25.82 -8.05 -7.66
CA TYR A 1031 -24.80 -7.13 -8.18
C TYR A 1031 -24.33 -7.61 -9.55
N SER A 1032 -24.89 -7.02 -10.60
CA SER A 1032 -24.71 -7.40 -11.99
C SER A 1032 -23.33 -7.01 -12.53
N ASP A 1033 -22.42 -8.00 -12.65
CA ASP A 1033 -21.46 -8.19 -13.76
C ASP A 1033 -20.50 -9.38 -13.48
N ASP A 1034 -20.13 -10.15 -14.49
CA ASP A 1034 -19.33 -11.40 -14.38
C ASP A 1034 -17.81 -11.16 -14.22
N VAL A 1035 -17.32 -10.00 -14.65
CA VAL A 1035 -15.91 -9.58 -14.53
C VAL A 1035 -15.56 -9.19 -13.09
N CYS A 1036 -16.49 -8.54 -12.40
CA CYS A 1036 -16.38 -8.17 -10.98
C CYS A 1036 -16.19 -9.41 -10.10
N ARG A 1037 -17.00 -10.44 -10.37
CA ARG A 1037 -17.00 -11.71 -9.63
C ARG A 1037 -15.64 -12.38 -9.62
N ARG A 1038 -14.91 -12.36 -10.74
CA ARG A 1038 -13.58 -12.97 -10.88
C ARG A 1038 -12.44 -12.15 -10.25
N ALA A 1039 -12.58 -10.82 -10.18
CA ALA A 1039 -11.57 -9.94 -9.57
C ALA A 1039 -11.61 -9.96 -8.02
N VAL A 1040 -12.82 -9.93 -7.43
CA VAL A 1040 -13.06 -10.15 -5.97
C VAL A 1040 -12.43 -11.44 -5.51
N TYR A 1041 -12.54 -12.44 -6.36
CA TYR A 1041 -12.20 -13.79 -6.01
C TYR A 1041 -10.69 -14.09 -5.96
N ASN A 1042 -9.91 -13.52 -6.89
CA ASN A 1042 -8.46 -13.77 -6.95
C ASN A 1042 -7.65 -13.05 -5.85
N ARG A 1043 -8.21 -12.02 -5.19
CA ARG A 1043 -7.52 -11.25 -4.13
C ARG A 1043 -7.96 -11.59 -2.70
N CYS A 1044 -9.20 -12.01 -2.50
CA CYS A 1044 -9.74 -12.21 -1.15
C CYS A 1044 -9.38 -13.56 -0.50
N CYS A 1045 -8.81 -14.52 -1.24
CA CYS A 1045 -8.53 -15.85 -0.72
C CYS A 1045 -7.17 -15.94 0.00
N SER A 1046 -7.11 -15.52 1.26
CA SER A 1046 -6.15 -16.08 2.24
C SER A 1046 -6.59 -17.48 2.74
N THR A 1047 -7.76 -17.95 2.31
CA THR A 1047 -8.36 -19.26 2.64
C THR A 1047 -8.16 -20.33 1.55
N GLY A 1048 -7.48 -20.01 0.44
CA GLY A 1048 -7.14 -20.98 -0.60
C GLY A 1048 -6.17 -22.06 -0.09
N ARG A 1049 -6.03 -23.19 -0.81
CA ARG A 1049 -4.98 -24.18 -0.49
C ARG A 1049 -3.59 -23.56 -0.71
N PRO A 1050 -2.61 -23.78 0.18
CA PRO A 1050 -1.23 -23.30 -0.02
C PRO A 1050 -0.64 -23.75 -1.36
N ASP A 1051 0.05 -22.85 -2.07
CA ASP A 1051 0.79 -23.22 -3.27
C ASP A 1051 2.11 -23.89 -2.85
N SER A 1052 2.08 -25.21 -2.72
CA SER A 1052 3.23 -25.99 -2.25
C SER A 1052 4.52 -25.77 -3.03
N ARG A 1053 4.45 -25.41 -4.33
CA ARG A 1053 5.65 -25.11 -5.13
C ARG A 1053 6.25 -23.76 -4.73
N LYS A 1054 5.42 -22.73 -4.59
CA LYS A 1054 5.88 -21.39 -4.17
C LYS A 1054 6.32 -21.37 -2.71
N GLN A 1055 5.62 -22.10 -1.85
CA GLN A 1055 6.00 -22.29 -0.44
C GLN A 1055 7.40 -22.90 -0.33
N ARG A 1056 7.59 -24.08 -0.94
CA ARG A 1056 8.88 -24.79 -0.98
C ARG A 1056 10.03 -23.91 -1.47
N ASN A 1057 9.85 -23.26 -2.62
CA ASN A 1057 10.92 -22.49 -3.25
C ASN A 1057 11.17 -21.15 -2.55
N GLY A 1058 10.16 -20.59 -1.89
CA GLY A 1058 10.25 -19.31 -1.20
C GLY A 1058 10.77 -19.42 0.23
N PHE A 1059 10.67 -20.58 0.90
CA PHE A 1059 11.03 -20.68 2.31
C PHE A 1059 12.51 -20.47 2.64
N PRO A 1060 13.48 -21.18 2.01
CA PRO A 1060 14.89 -20.93 2.27
C PRO A 1060 15.30 -19.44 2.13
N PRO A 1061 14.97 -18.74 1.02
CA PRO A 1061 15.39 -17.34 0.90
C PRO A 1061 14.64 -16.41 1.85
N ASN A 1062 13.34 -16.65 2.11
CA ASN A 1062 12.58 -15.82 3.03
C ASN A 1062 13.05 -15.99 4.49
N PHE A 1063 13.48 -17.20 4.87
CA PHE A 1063 14.05 -17.47 6.18
C PHE A 1063 15.37 -16.71 6.37
N ILE A 1064 16.28 -16.77 5.40
CA ILE A 1064 17.54 -16.00 5.44
C ILE A 1064 17.28 -14.50 5.46
N HIS A 1065 16.33 -14.00 4.66
CA HIS A 1065 15.93 -12.60 4.72
C HIS A 1065 15.40 -12.17 6.09
N SER A 1066 14.74 -13.08 6.81
CA SER A 1066 14.29 -12.76 8.17
C SER A 1066 15.45 -12.70 9.18
N LEU A 1067 16.55 -13.39 8.91
CA LEU A 1067 17.79 -13.31 9.71
C LEU A 1067 18.61 -12.07 9.36
N ASP A 1068 18.73 -11.72 8.07
CA ASP A 1068 19.38 -10.46 7.63
C ASP A 1068 18.73 -9.25 8.29
N SER A 1069 17.40 -9.26 8.34
CA SER A 1069 16.62 -8.20 8.95
C SER A 1069 16.77 -8.20 10.46
N SER A 1070 16.86 -9.37 11.10
CA SER A 1070 17.07 -9.47 12.55
C SER A 1070 18.45 -8.93 12.95
N HIS A 1071 19.48 -9.23 12.16
CA HIS A 1071 20.83 -8.71 12.37
C HIS A 1071 20.89 -7.19 12.19
N MET A 1072 20.25 -6.66 11.14
CA MET A 1072 20.18 -5.22 10.90
C MET A 1072 19.43 -4.49 12.02
N MET A 1073 18.27 -5.03 12.45
CA MET A 1073 17.50 -4.44 13.56
C MET A 1073 18.29 -4.44 14.87
N LEU A 1074 19.00 -5.52 15.20
CA LEU A 1074 19.89 -5.55 16.36
C LEU A 1074 20.98 -4.50 16.24
N THR A 1075 21.68 -4.45 15.12
CA THR A 1075 22.76 -3.47 14.90
C THR A 1075 22.24 -2.04 15.05
N SER A 1076 21.09 -1.73 14.45
CA SER A 1076 20.44 -0.42 14.56
C SER A 1076 20.10 -0.04 16.01
N LEU A 1077 19.53 -0.96 16.79
CA LEU A 1077 19.15 -0.70 18.18
C LEU A 1077 20.36 -0.43 19.08
N TYR A 1078 21.45 -1.17 18.91
CA TYR A 1078 22.66 -0.98 19.71
C TYR A 1078 23.47 0.25 19.24
N CYS A 1079 23.51 0.53 17.93
CA CYS A 1079 24.04 1.82 17.43
C CYS A 1079 23.29 3.00 18.04
N GLN A 1080 21.94 2.95 18.07
CA GLN A 1080 21.14 4.00 18.69
C GLN A 1080 21.40 4.13 20.20
N ARG A 1081 21.54 3.01 20.91
CA ARG A 1081 21.91 3.00 22.34
C ARG A 1081 23.26 3.68 22.59
N ASP A 1082 24.18 3.57 21.64
CA ASP A 1082 25.51 4.17 21.71
C ASP A 1082 25.58 5.59 21.12
N GLY A 1083 24.46 6.15 20.65
CA GLY A 1083 24.36 7.51 20.12
C GLY A 1083 24.78 7.66 18.66
N LEU A 1084 24.98 6.56 17.93
CA LEU A 1084 25.34 6.58 16.51
C LEU A 1084 24.10 6.81 15.63
N THR A 1085 24.23 7.68 14.62
CA THR A 1085 23.28 7.73 13.51
C THR A 1085 23.47 6.47 12.66
N PHE A 1086 22.38 5.73 12.41
CA PHE A 1086 22.37 4.52 11.62
C PHE A 1086 21.30 4.60 10.52
N ALA A 1087 21.67 4.26 9.30
CA ALA A 1087 20.74 3.95 8.22
C ALA A 1087 21.14 2.64 7.55
N SER A 1088 20.21 2.02 6.81
CA SER A 1088 20.53 0.81 6.07
C SER A 1088 19.80 0.74 4.73
N VAL A 1089 20.47 0.11 3.78
CA VAL A 1089 19.86 -0.48 2.58
C VAL A 1089 20.00 -1.99 2.70
N HIS A 1090 19.16 -2.57 3.55
CA HIS A 1090 19.22 -4.00 3.90
C HIS A 1090 20.58 -4.41 4.50
N ASP A 1091 21.49 -4.99 3.72
CA ASP A 1091 22.81 -5.51 4.11
C ASP A 1091 23.98 -4.51 3.89
N CYS A 1092 23.63 -3.25 3.69
CA CYS A 1092 24.50 -2.10 3.48
C CYS A 1092 24.22 -1.10 4.62
N TYR A 1093 25.16 -0.94 5.55
CA TYR A 1093 24.97 -0.18 6.81
C TYR A 1093 25.71 1.15 6.78
N TRP A 1094 25.04 2.23 7.15
CA TRP A 1094 25.53 3.60 6.98
C TRP A 1094 25.63 4.32 8.33
N THR A 1095 26.70 5.08 8.50
CA THR A 1095 26.91 5.95 9.67
C THR A 1095 27.83 7.13 9.29
N HIS A 1096 28.17 8.01 10.24
CA HIS A 1096 29.16 9.07 10.01
C HIS A 1096 30.56 8.50 9.87
N ALA A 1097 31.44 9.18 9.13
CA ALA A 1097 32.82 8.74 8.93
C ALA A 1097 33.59 8.54 10.27
N SER A 1098 33.30 9.36 11.28
CA SER A 1098 33.90 9.26 12.62
C SER A 1098 33.42 8.06 13.43
N THR A 1099 32.28 7.45 13.08
CA THR A 1099 31.64 6.36 13.83
C THR A 1099 31.67 5.01 13.13
N VAL A 1100 32.36 4.89 11.99
CA VAL A 1100 32.46 3.64 11.20
C VAL A 1100 33.05 2.50 12.04
N ASP A 1101 34.16 2.74 12.76
CA ASP A 1101 34.82 1.73 13.60
C ASP A 1101 33.87 1.21 14.70
N ALA A 1102 33.15 2.12 15.36
CA ALA A 1102 32.19 1.78 16.42
C ALA A 1102 30.99 0.99 15.86
N MET A 1103 30.42 1.42 14.73
CA MET A 1103 29.36 0.66 14.05
C MET A 1103 29.85 -0.73 13.66
N ALA A 1104 31.07 -0.85 13.10
CA ALA A 1104 31.64 -2.11 12.67
C ALA A 1104 31.87 -3.09 13.83
N HIS A 1105 32.16 -2.58 15.03
CA HIS A 1105 32.25 -3.37 16.25
C HIS A 1105 30.87 -3.91 16.66
N ILE A 1106 29.86 -3.03 16.77
CA ILE A 1106 28.48 -3.38 17.15
C ILE A 1106 27.90 -4.39 16.16
N LEU A 1107 28.02 -4.12 14.85
CA LEU A 1107 27.70 -5.02 13.74
C LEU A 1107 28.15 -6.46 14.00
N ARG A 1108 29.44 -6.65 14.29
CA ARG A 1108 30.07 -7.97 14.45
C ARG A 1108 29.57 -8.64 15.72
N GLN A 1109 29.49 -7.90 16.82
CA GLN A 1109 28.93 -8.39 18.08
C GLN A 1109 27.49 -8.91 17.90
N GLN A 1110 26.63 -8.13 17.24
CA GLN A 1110 25.23 -8.52 17.05
C GLN A 1110 25.09 -9.72 16.09
N PHE A 1111 25.95 -9.85 15.08
CA PHE A 1111 25.98 -11.04 14.22
C PHE A 1111 26.35 -12.30 15.01
N VAL A 1112 27.41 -12.21 15.83
CA VAL A 1112 27.85 -13.32 16.69
C VAL A 1112 26.75 -13.69 17.67
N ARG A 1113 26.17 -12.73 18.39
CA ARG A 1113 25.07 -12.98 19.34
C ARG A 1113 23.87 -13.65 18.68
N LEU A 1114 23.46 -13.18 17.51
CA LEU A 1114 22.35 -13.77 16.76
C LEU A 1114 22.62 -15.23 16.39
N HIS A 1115 23.81 -15.54 15.87
CA HIS A 1115 24.17 -16.89 15.42
C HIS A 1115 24.76 -17.77 16.52
N SER A 1116 24.95 -17.27 17.74
CA SER A 1116 25.20 -18.07 18.93
C SER A 1116 23.93 -18.75 19.45
N GLU A 1117 22.75 -18.24 19.08
CA GLU A 1117 21.48 -18.92 19.34
C GLU A 1117 21.32 -20.16 18.44
N PRO A 1118 20.69 -21.24 18.93
CA PRO A 1118 20.48 -22.47 18.16
C PRO A 1118 19.31 -22.31 17.17
N VAL A 1119 19.44 -21.39 16.21
CA VAL A 1119 18.36 -20.90 15.32
C VAL A 1119 17.65 -22.04 14.57
N LEU A 1120 18.38 -23.00 13.99
CA LEU A 1120 17.76 -24.12 13.26
C LEU A 1120 16.99 -25.07 14.19
N LYS A 1121 17.47 -25.26 15.43
CA LYS A 1121 16.79 -26.07 16.44
C LYS A 1121 15.52 -25.39 16.93
N GLN A 1122 15.58 -24.09 17.21
CA GLN A 1122 14.39 -23.30 17.56
C GLN A 1122 13.33 -23.32 16.47
N LEU A 1123 13.73 -23.27 15.19
CA LEU A 1123 12.82 -23.46 14.06
C LEU A 1123 12.18 -24.86 14.10
N SER A 1124 12.97 -25.92 14.24
CA SER A 1124 12.47 -27.30 14.34
C SER A 1124 11.42 -27.45 15.46
N GLU A 1125 11.75 -26.97 16.67
CA GLU A 1125 10.87 -27.00 17.84
C GLU A 1125 9.56 -26.24 17.59
N TYR A 1126 9.64 -25.05 16.99
CA TYR A 1126 8.46 -24.26 16.60
C TYR A 1126 7.56 -25.02 15.61
N LEU A 1127 8.14 -25.69 14.61
CA LEU A 1127 7.34 -26.42 13.61
C LEU A 1127 6.65 -27.62 14.23
N ILE A 1128 7.32 -28.33 15.15
CA ILE A 1128 6.72 -29.44 15.89
C ILE A 1128 5.55 -28.94 16.74
N SER A 1129 5.73 -27.86 17.50
CA SER A 1129 4.65 -27.34 18.35
C SER A 1129 3.47 -26.81 17.53
N ASN A 1130 3.74 -26.00 16.51
CA ASN A 1130 2.72 -25.27 15.77
C ASN A 1130 1.97 -26.12 14.73
N PHE A 1131 2.60 -27.15 14.16
CA PHE A 1131 1.98 -27.95 13.10
C PHE A 1131 1.62 -29.38 13.50
N LEU A 1132 2.27 -29.96 14.53
CA LEU A 1132 2.04 -31.35 14.95
C LEU A 1132 1.25 -31.48 16.26
N LEU A 1133 1.39 -30.57 17.23
CA LEU A 1133 0.73 -30.69 18.54
C LEU A 1133 -0.70 -30.12 18.57
N ASP A 1134 -0.98 -29.00 17.87
CA ASP A 1134 -2.28 -28.32 17.97
C ASP A 1134 -3.43 -28.93 17.12
N ARG A 1135 -3.12 -29.70 16.07
CA ARG A 1135 -4.16 -30.16 15.11
C ARG A 1135 -4.69 -31.56 15.31
N TYR A 1136 -3.98 -32.42 16.04
CA TYR A 1136 -4.30 -33.85 16.09
C TYR A 1136 -4.82 -34.33 17.44
N ASN A 1137 -4.89 -33.46 18.47
CA ASN A 1137 -5.53 -33.81 19.74
C ASN A 1137 -7.06 -33.97 19.66
N ASN A 1138 -7.70 -33.60 18.53
CA ASN A 1138 -9.15 -33.66 18.32
C ASN A 1138 -9.62 -34.72 17.30
N SER A 1139 -8.75 -35.60 16.81
CA SER A 1139 -9.11 -36.65 15.83
C SER A 1139 -8.87 -38.05 16.40
N CYS A 1140 -9.84 -38.95 16.23
CA CYS A 1140 -9.75 -40.35 16.63
C CYS A 1140 -8.45 -41.01 16.10
N PRO A 1141 -7.73 -41.82 16.91
CA PRO A 1141 -6.47 -42.41 16.51
C PRO A 1141 -6.68 -43.50 15.44
N ASP A 1142 -6.41 -43.16 14.18
CA ASP A 1142 -6.24 -44.11 13.07
C ASP A 1142 -4.73 -44.39 12.89
N ASP A 1143 -4.34 -45.65 12.70
CA ASP A 1143 -2.93 -46.11 12.64
C ASP A 1143 -2.12 -45.37 11.57
N LYS A 1144 -2.75 -45.04 10.43
CA LYS A 1144 -2.11 -44.29 9.33
C LYS A 1144 -1.80 -42.83 9.70
N ALA A 1145 -2.62 -42.20 10.54
CA ALA A 1145 -2.38 -40.85 11.02
C ALA A 1145 -1.22 -40.81 12.01
N SER A 1146 -1.07 -41.86 12.83
CA SER A 1146 0.05 -42.03 13.76
C SER A 1146 1.38 -42.22 13.03
N GLU A 1147 1.43 -43.08 12.02
CA GLU A 1147 2.64 -43.33 11.21
C GLU A 1147 3.08 -42.07 10.45
N LYS A 1148 2.13 -41.35 9.84
CA LYS A 1148 2.40 -40.08 9.16
C LYS A 1148 2.93 -39.01 10.12
N ARG A 1149 2.39 -38.94 11.34
CA ARG A 1149 2.88 -38.02 12.39
C ARG A 1149 4.31 -38.36 12.78
N LYS A 1150 4.64 -39.65 12.95
CA LYS A 1150 6.00 -40.11 13.24
C LYS A 1150 6.97 -39.71 12.13
N TYR A 1151 6.60 -39.94 10.87
CA TYR A 1151 7.41 -39.51 9.72
C TYR A 1151 7.65 -37.99 9.71
N LEU A 1152 6.60 -37.17 9.91
CA LEU A 1152 6.76 -35.71 9.96
C LEU A 1152 7.65 -35.26 11.13
N LEU A 1153 7.49 -35.89 12.29
CA LEU A 1153 8.32 -35.61 13.47
C LEU A 1153 9.79 -35.91 13.19
N GLU A 1154 10.11 -37.08 12.63
CA GLU A 1154 11.47 -37.46 12.24
C GLU A 1154 12.09 -36.44 11.27
N ARG A 1155 11.33 -35.99 10.25
CA ARG A 1155 11.81 -35.00 9.27
C ARG A 1155 12.00 -33.62 9.88
N PHE A 1156 11.12 -33.22 10.81
CA PHE A 1156 11.25 -31.94 11.50
C PHE A 1156 12.45 -31.95 12.46
N GLN A 1157 12.78 -33.10 13.06
CA GLN A 1157 13.91 -33.27 13.97
C GLN A 1157 15.27 -33.50 13.28
N ASP A 1158 15.29 -33.79 11.97
CA ASP A 1158 16.50 -33.97 11.16
C ASP A 1158 17.22 -32.63 10.88
N VAL A 1159 17.58 -31.92 11.94
CA VAL A 1159 18.30 -30.63 11.89
C VAL A 1159 19.72 -30.88 11.35
N PRO A 1160 20.16 -30.18 10.29
CA PRO A 1160 21.51 -30.32 9.74
C PRO A 1160 22.61 -30.12 10.79
N ALA A 1161 23.60 -31.00 10.79
CA ALA A 1161 24.72 -30.94 11.73
C ALA A 1161 25.63 -29.73 11.47
N ALA A 1162 25.98 -29.02 12.54
CA ALA A 1162 26.96 -27.93 12.51
C ALA A 1162 28.35 -28.45 12.12
N GLY A 1163 29.15 -27.62 11.46
CA GLY A 1163 30.58 -27.82 11.27
C GLY A 1163 31.43 -27.27 12.44
N ASP A 1164 32.66 -26.93 12.13
CA ASP A 1164 33.76 -26.61 13.04
C ASP A 1164 34.14 -25.12 13.07
N PHE A 1165 33.46 -24.27 12.31
CA PHE A 1165 33.69 -22.82 12.37
C PHE A 1165 33.31 -22.24 13.73
N ASP A 1166 34.24 -21.54 14.38
CA ASP A 1166 33.94 -20.77 15.59
C ASP A 1166 33.39 -19.39 15.22
N ILE A 1167 32.13 -19.15 15.58
CA ILE A 1167 31.44 -17.89 15.29
C ILE A 1167 32.13 -16.67 15.92
N VAL A 1168 32.89 -16.84 17.00
CA VAL A 1168 33.59 -15.74 17.69
C VAL A 1168 34.70 -15.14 16.81
N GLU A 1169 35.22 -15.88 15.83
CA GLU A 1169 36.22 -15.38 14.87
C GLU A 1169 35.72 -14.12 14.11
N VAL A 1170 34.40 -13.99 13.92
CA VAL A 1170 33.78 -12.83 13.24
C VAL A 1170 34.11 -11.50 13.93
N LEU A 1171 34.31 -11.50 15.26
CA LEU A 1171 34.66 -10.27 15.99
C LEU A 1171 35.98 -9.64 15.49
N LYS A 1172 36.90 -10.47 14.99
CA LYS A 1172 38.21 -10.04 14.49
C LYS A 1172 38.24 -9.85 12.96
N SER A 1173 37.19 -10.21 12.24
CA SER A 1173 37.13 -10.08 10.78
C SER A 1173 36.94 -8.62 10.36
N LYS A 1174 37.97 -8.04 9.72
CA LYS A 1174 37.94 -6.66 9.22
C LYS A 1174 37.05 -6.47 7.99
N TYR A 1175 36.94 -7.51 7.15
CA TYR A 1175 36.25 -7.45 5.85
C TYR A 1175 34.88 -8.14 5.84
N PHE A 1176 34.36 -8.47 7.03
CA PHE A 1176 33.02 -9.04 7.18
C PHE A 1176 31.95 -8.12 6.54
N PHE A 1177 31.98 -6.84 6.90
CA PHE A 1177 31.35 -5.74 6.17
C PHE A 1177 32.44 -4.70 5.89
N SER A 1178 32.58 -4.21 4.65
CA SER A 1178 33.71 -3.35 4.26
C SER A 1178 33.47 -2.47 3.05
#